data_AF-A0A3Q9I679-F1
#
_entry.id   AF-A0A3Q9I679-F1
#
_cell.length_a   1.000
_cell.length_b   1.000
_cell.length_c   1.000
_cell.angle_alpha   90.00
_cell.angle_beta   90.00
_cell.angle_gamma   90.00
#
_symmetry.space_group_name_H-M   'P 1'
#
loop_
_entity.id
_entity.type
_entity.pdbx_description
1 polymer ?
#
loop_
_entity_poly.entity_id
_entity_poly.type
_entity_poly.pdbx_seq_one_letter_code
_entity_poly.pdbx_strand_id
1 'polypeptide(L)'
;MNKLYGVISKWVKSGIALSLALSIQLGLGQEVPSAHAEGPSDPAPFIAAKVINENAGKKVLFDNTHGQTSGAADWVIDGGFSDFGNALANRGYDVKELRKSTSFTYSDLSNYSVFIVAEPNIPFKQSEQQAMKQYVEAGGSIFFIGDHYNADRNKNRWDGSESINGYRRGAWEDPAKGMNAEEKNSAAMQGVVSSDWLADNFGVRFRYNALGDITANDIVAPNQAFGITQGVSTVAMHAGSTLAIIDPNKAKGIVYLPKTKDAWASAVDQGVYNSGGKAEGPYVAVSKLGTGKAAFIGDSSPVEDASPKYLREETGTKKTTYDGFKEQDDATLLLNLVDWLSKQESYTSLDQVNNLQLDTKTELLPFETPAASTEPQAEPWSAPAAGYKWWDSSTFKPGSYGGPAATANATYSFVHQTVLPNAQDFQVRVAVDHLPANSTVSGLSVGIYLTGGTQVAKVQNANGSWPSAYGYSETFSVTSNSQGRGYKDLTVRIKPGTAGAASLRLRQNGNNLLTTSVSLADVPAEPLPEEGDPNQIPALSTIAEGRSKSEGSLVTLQGTITTEPGVYGGQAFYMQDETGGIYVFQSTSGFHQGDVIKITAPLALYNTELELADPIAIEKVGTAELPLPKQAASVNADNQGQLVELKKATIHNIITASPAGSFEFDAVSDGISNHVRVDARTGIQLADFPYKEGQIVDMRGISAIFKGVYQLKLRGASDISLAEAALAPVTSVALSEVPNDHDWFNRGVVLTLTTDNQGSGEVTTKYAMNGGTEAVYTGPVSITTEGINTVRYYSVGTNGLVEEAKSIEVKVDLTAPSAVLTQSGKAVGDVLEQDVLKFELVSSDTGSGVATQQLWVDGREIQSGQIVYAKDLGVGAHTVKYVVADLAGNVTEKSIAFQVGQPLAKGAPGTPVLSSTSGHSNGLRDGNYKITMNLWWGNNGTEFKLYENGVLISTNELKDVSPSAQSVSIDITGRPNGTYVYTAELINSQGTTKSNPLTIVVADAAPGKPVLSQDNWDGDGNYNVSMNLWWGTNGSEYRLYENGVLVDTQILSINTPSAQRAVTKVIDKAIGSYEYRAELVNAAGITSSETVVVRVTK
;
A
#
# COMPACT_ATOMS: atom_id res chain seq x y z
N MET A 1 64.78 39.74 66.08
CA MET A 1 66.04 39.64 65.30
C MET A 1 65.75 38.62 64.19
N ASN A 2 65.82 38.89 62.89
CA ASN A 2 66.67 39.83 62.13
C ASN A 2 65.90 40.83 61.22
N LYS A 3 66.65 41.74 60.58
CA LYS A 3 66.20 42.86 59.74
C LYS A 3 66.42 42.60 58.24
N LEU A 4 65.63 43.22 57.35
CA LEU A 4 66.02 44.22 56.30
C LEU A 4 64.74 44.65 55.50
N TYR A 5 64.36 45.94 55.45
CA TYR A 5 64.56 46.92 54.33
C TYR A 5 64.13 46.41 52.93
N GLY A 6 63.37 47.13 52.08
CA GLY A 6 62.80 48.50 52.05
C GLY A 6 62.47 48.88 50.57
N VAL A 7 61.93 50.04 50.12
CA VAL A 7 61.33 51.29 50.67
C VAL A 7 60.44 51.89 49.52
N ILE A 8 59.36 52.68 49.74
CA ILE A 8 59.20 54.14 49.40
C ILE A 8 57.69 54.55 49.55
N SER A 9 57.45 55.85 49.67
CA SER A 9 56.25 56.70 49.97
C SER A 9 55.58 57.37 48.72
N LYS A 10 54.41 58.05 48.70
CA LYS A 10 53.77 59.14 49.54
C LYS A 10 52.22 59.17 49.35
N TRP A 11 51.32 59.40 50.35
CA TRP A 11 50.79 60.67 50.97
C TRP A 11 50.03 61.63 49.99
N VAL A 12 48.86 62.30 50.24
CA VAL A 12 48.32 63.09 51.40
C VAL A 12 46.76 63.28 51.44
N LYS A 13 46.18 63.29 52.67
CA LYS A 13 44.98 63.89 53.34
C LYS A 13 43.87 64.81 52.70
N SER A 14 42.63 64.59 53.23
CA SER A 14 41.61 65.51 53.85
C SER A 14 40.86 66.64 53.11
N GLY A 15 39.52 66.67 53.25
CA GLY A 15 38.60 67.70 52.68
C GLY A 15 38.12 68.83 53.60
N ILE A 16 37.10 69.59 53.16
CA ILE A 16 36.15 70.46 53.91
C ILE A 16 34.98 70.91 52.98
N ALA A 17 33.85 71.34 53.55
CA ALA A 17 32.57 71.62 52.87
C ALA A 17 32.39 73.06 52.31
N LEU A 18 31.34 73.29 51.51
CA LEU A 18 30.19 74.20 51.78
C LEU A 18 29.54 74.77 50.50
N SER A 19 28.21 74.62 50.30
CA SER A 19 27.31 75.64 49.71
C SER A 19 25.82 75.25 49.82
N LEU A 20 24.93 76.23 49.66
CA LEU A 20 23.58 76.29 50.21
C LEU A 20 22.47 75.52 49.45
N ALA A 21 21.36 75.33 50.16
CA ALA A 21 20.13 74.69 49.70
C ALA A 21 19.14 75.64 48.98
N LEU A 22 18.25 75.05 48.17
CA LEU A 22 16.84 75.45 48.04
C LEU A 22 15.97 74.19 47.81
N SER A 23 14.65 74.32 47.92
CA SER A 23 13.81 73.28 48.53
C SER A 23 12.66 72.72 47.67
N ILE A 24 12.41 71.40 47.83
CA ILE A 24 11.13 70.67 47.68
C ILE A 24 10.47 70.62 46.29
N GLN A 25 10.47 69.42 45.68
CA GLN A 25 9.23 68.68 45.42
C GLN A 25 9.48 67.16 45.30
N LEU A 26 8.45 66.35 45.52
CA LEU A 26 8.55 64.88 45.65
C LEU A 26 8.54 64.15 44.30
N GLY A 27 9.21 63.00 44.25
CA GLY A 27 9.09 62.01 43.18
C GLY A 27 9.91 60.75 43.52
N LEU A 28 9.25 59.74 44.10
CA LEU A 28 9.89 58.46 44.43
C LEU A 28 10.15 57.66 43.15
N GLY A 29 11.31 56.99 43.10
CA GLY A 29 11.69 56.09 42.02
C GLY A 29 12.85 55.20 42.45
N GLN A 30 12.62 54.30 43.41
CA GLN A 30 13.51 53.16 43.56
C GLN A 30 13.15 52.14 42.49
N GLU A 31 14.09 51.85 41.59
CA GLU A 31 13.95 50.77 40.63
C GLU A 31 13.78 49.46 41.37
N VAL A 32 12.65 48.80 41.13
CA VAL A 32 12.41 47.42 41.59
C VAL A 32 13.20 46.51 40.64
N PRO A 33 13.99 45.54 41.14
CA PRO A 33 14.64 44.58 40.26
C PRO A 33 13.57 43.76 39.51
N SER A 34 13.49 43.96 38.20
CA SER A 34 12.61 43.21 37.31
C SER A 34 13.00 41.74 37.33
N ALA A 35 12.01 40.85 37.50
CA ALA A 35 12.22 39.43 37.23
C ALA A 35 12.34 39.21 35.72
N HIS A 36 13.40 38.54 35.29
CA HIS A 36 13.60 38.12 33.91
C HIS A 36 13.13 36.69 33.72
N ALA A 37 12.81 36.33 32.48
CA ALA A 37 12.76 34.94 32.08
C ALA A 37 14.19 34.38 32.06
N GLU A 38 14.29 33.05 32.12
CA GLU A 38 15.56 32.33 32.04
C GLU A 38 16.39 32.76 30.82
N GLY A 39 17.70 32.94 31.00
CA GLY A 39 18.58 33.51 29.99
C GLY A 39 20.05 33.05 30.09
N PRO A 40 20.96 33.67 29.33
CA PRO A 40 22.36 33.23 29.20
C PRO A 40 23.22 33.29 30.47
N SER A 41 22.71 33.85 31.56
CA SER A 41 23.35 33.92 32.88
C SER A 41 22.84 32.87 33.88
N ASP A 42 21.74 32.18 33.57
CA ASP A 42 21.12 31.20 34.45
C ASP A 42 21.79 29.83 34.33
N PRO A 43 21.69 28.97 35.36
CA PRO A 43 22.22 27.62 35.31
C PRO A 43 21.67 26.86 34.10
N ALA A 44 22.57 26.40 33.22
CA ALA A 44 22.19 25.63 32.05
C ALA A 44 21.59 24.26 32.45
N PRO A 45 20.53 23.78 31.75
CA PRO A 45 19.91 22.49 32.02
C PRO A 45 20.91 21.35 31.84
N PHE A 46 20.64 20.27 32.57
CA PHE A 46 21.48 19.09 32.64
C PHE A 46 20.62 17.85 32.83
N ILE A 47 20.75 16.87 31.94
CA ILE A 47 20.11 15.57 32.03
C ILE A 47 21.21 14.55 32.30
N ALA A 48 21.21 13.96 33.51
CA ALA A 48 22.15 12.93 33.88
C ALA A 48 21.92 11.64 33.07
N ALA A 49 22.99 10.90 32.78
CA ALA A 49 22.89 9.57 32.19
C ALA A 49 21.95 8.65 33.00
N LYS A 50 20.92 8.10 32.36
CA LYS A 50 19.90 7.24 32.99
C LYS A 50 20.32 5.76 33.07
N VAL A 51 21.34 5.37 32.30
CA VAL A 51 21.92 4.02 32.26
C VAL A 51 23.45 4.08 32.29
N ILE A 52 24.08 3.00 32.75
CA ILE A 52 25.55 2.84 32.72
C ILE A 52 25.89 1.77 31.66
N ASN A 53 26.58 2.19 30.60
CA ASN A 53 26.97 1.35 29.46
C ASN A 53 28.31 1.85 28.85
N GLU A 54 28.62 1.51 27.60
CA GLU A 54 29.82 1.93 26.87
C GLU A 54 29.94 3.45 26.63
N ASN A 55 28.88 4.22 26.90
CA ASN A 55 28.84 5.68 26.83
C ASN A 55 28.97 6.36 28.20
N ALA A 56 29.02 5.59 29.30
CA ALA A 56 29.11 6.15 30.66
C ALA A 56 30.31 7.09 30.83
N GLY A 57 30.03 8.31 31.32
CA GLY A 57 31.04 9.36 31.52
C GLY A 57 31.36 10.19 30.27
N LYS A 58 30.83 9.83 29.08
CA LYS A 58 30.84 10.70 27.90
C LYS A 58 29.77 11.77 28.03
N LYS A 59 30.04 12.95 27.47
CA LYS A 59 29.17 14.13 27.63
C LYS A 59 28.82 14.73 26.28
N VAL A 60 27.56 15.14 26.13
CA VAL A 60 27.03 15.84 24.97
C VAL A 60 26.67 17.28 25.37
N LEU A 61 27.15 18.26 24.61
CA LEU A 61 26.87 19.68 24.82
C LEU A 61 25.99 20.20 23.69
N PHE A 62 24.87 20.85 23.99
CA PHE A 62 24.03 21.56 23.03
C PHE A 62 24.34 23.06 23.08
N ASP A 63 24.43 23.73 21.93
CA ASP A 63 24.56 25.19 21.85
C ASP A 63 23.25 25.89 22.23
N ASN A 64 23.32 26.91 23.08
CA ASN A 64 22.28 27.93 23.25
C ASN A 64 22.89 29.33 23.42
N THR A 65 23.93 29.62 22.62
CA THR A 65 24.58 30.93 22.55
C THR A 65 24.38 31.63 21.20
N HIS A 66 23.81 30.96 20.20
CA HIS A 66 23.61 31.49 18.84
C HIS A 66 22.14 31.57 18.43
N GLY A 67 21.24 31.86 19.39
CA GLY A 67 19.83 32.12 19.09
C GLY A 67 19.01 30.86 18.84
N GLN A 68 19.34 29.74 19.47
CA GLN A 68 18.54 28.50 19.42
C GLN A 68 17.11 28.65 19.97
N THR A 69 16.79 29.78 20.59
CA THR A 69 15.45 30.16 21.07
C THR A 69 14.77 31.24 20.23
N SER A 70 15.39 31.67 19.12
CA SER A 70 14.95 32.80 18.29
C SER A 70 13.66 32.50 17.53
N GLY A 71 12.74 33.47 17.48
CA GLY A 71 11.52 33.35 16.68
C GLY A 71 10.71 32.09 16.97
N ALA A 72 10.66 31.16 16.01
CA ALA A 72 9.99 29.87 16.15
C ALA A 72 10.85 28.76 16.79
N ALA A 73 12.19 28.88 16.74
CA ALA A 73 13.13 27.88 17.23
C ALA A 73 13.08 27.72 18.75
N ASP A 74 13.21 26.49 19.26
CA ASP A 74 13.35 26.21 20.70
C ASP A 74 14.26 24.99 20.95
N TRP A 75 15.46 25.02 20.38
CA TRP A 75 16.40 23.88 20.25
C TRP A 75 17.17 23.58 21.54
N VAL A 76 16.48 23.68 22.68
CA VAL A 76 17.01 23.48 24.04
C VAL A 76 16.59 22.12 24.60
N ILE A 77 17.44 21.53 25.44
CA ILE A 77 17.29 20.13 25.89
C ILE A 77 16.18 19.92 26.93
N ASP A 78 15.53 20.99 27.37
CA ASP A 78 14.30 20.97 28.19
C ASP A 78 13.15 21.77 27.56
N GLY A 79 13.21 21.92 26.23
CA GLY A 79 12.20 22.48 25.35
C GLY A 79 12.07 21.62 24.09
N GLY A 80 12.04 22.20 22.89
CA GLY A 80 11.76 21.48 21.64
C GLY A 80 12.74 20.36 21.26
N PHE A 81 13.86 20.16 21.96
CA PHE A 81 14.77 19.00 21.80
C PHE A 81 14.79 18.08 23.05
N SER A 82 13.75 18.14 23.90
CA SER A 82 13.69 17.38 25.16
C SER A 82 13.67 15.86 24.95
N ASP A 83 12.96 15.34 23.95
CA ASP A 83 12.91 13.91 23.65
C ASP A 83 14.27 13.41 23.15
N PHE A 84 14.96 14.18 22.29
CA PHE A 84 16.33 13.85 21.86
C PHE A 84 17.31 13.88 23.04
N GLY A 85 17.25 14.90 23.90
CA GLY A 85 18.06 14.99 25.12
C GLY A 85 17.79 13.84 26.10
N ASN A 86 16.53 13.47 26.29
CA ASN A 86 16.13 12.33 27.13
C ASN A 86 16.54 10.98 26.53
N ALA A 87 16.48 10.84 25.20
CA ALA A 87 16.91 9.64 24.49
C ALA A 87 18.43 9.45 24.57
N LEU A 88 19.22 10.52 24.47
CA LEU A 88 20.67 10.49 24.72
C LEU A 88 21.00 10.12 26.18
N ALA A 89 20.25 10.63 27.15
CA ALA A 89 20.39 10.21 28.55
C ALA A 89 20.03 8.72 28.77
N ASN A 90 18.99 8.23 28.10
CA ASN A 90 18.66 6.79 28.03
C ASN A 90 19.74 5.96 27.30
N ARG A 91 20.53 6.58 26.42
CA ARG A 91 21.67 5.97 25.71
C ARG A 91 22.97 6.00 26.53
N GLY A 92 22.95 6.57 27.74
CA GLY A 92 24.06 6.56 28.70
C GLY A 92 24.96 7.80 28.70
N TYR A 93 24.55 8.88 28.03
CA TYR A 93 25.26 10.16 28.02
C TYR A 93 24.81 11.10 29.13
N ASP A 94 25.74 11.88 29.68
CA ASP A 94 25.39 13.13 30.37
C ASP A 94 25.12 14.21 29.30
N VAL A 95 23.94 14.80 29.30
CA VAL A 95 23.52 15.84 28.34
C VAL A 95 23.46 17.19 29.02
N LYS A 96 24.03 18.22 28.40
CA LYS A 96 24.07 19.57 28.95
C LYS A 96 23.91 20.63 27.85
N GLU A 97 23.41 21.79 28.21
CA GLU A 97 23.38 22.98 27.37
C GLU A 97 24.54 23.96 27.66
N LEU A 98 24.96 24.72 26.65
CA LEU A 98 25.91 25.82 26.75
C LEU A 98 25.16 27.15 26.80
N ARG A 99 25.17 27.81 27.96
CA ARG A 99 24.63 29.17 28.14
C ARG A 99 25.74 30.15 28.49
N LYS A 100 25.84 31.23 27.72
CA LYS A 100 26.71 32.40 27.96
C LYS A 100 26.37 33.52 26.98
N SER A 101 26.56 34.76 27.42
CA SER A 101 26.44 35.98 26.59
C SER A 101 27.75 36.41 25.93
N THR A 102 28.81 35.66 26.14
CA THR A 102 30.12 35.84 25.51
C THR A 102 30.40 34.69 24.57
N SER A 103 31.25 34.92 23.58
CA SER A 103 31.64 33.89 22.61
C SER A 103 32.23 32.64 23.26
N PHE A 104 31.90 31.48 22.71
CA PHE A 104 32.47 30.22 23.19
C PHE A 104 33.93 30.06 22.73
N THR A 105 34.64 29.21 23.46
CA THR A 105 36.08 28.99 23.34
C THR A 105 36.37 27.50 23.32
N TYR A 106 37.56 27.10 22.87
CA TYR A 106 38.00 25.70 22.91
C TYR A 106 37.82 25.07 24.30
N SER A 107 38.08 25.81 25.38
CA SER A 107 37.90 25.34 26.77
C SER A 107 36.45 25.13 27.21
N ASP A 108 35.48 25.77 26.56
CA ASP A 108 34.06 25.48 26.79
C ASP A 108 33.69 24.11 26.19
N LEU A 109 34.33 23.73 25.07
CA LEU A 109 34.03 22.51 24.30
C LEU A 109 34.87 21.29 24.72
N SER A 110 36.13 21.47 25.13
CA SER A 110 37.14 20.40 25.27
C SER A 110 36.85 19.33 26.33
N ASN A 111 35.80 19.49 27.14
CA ASN A 111 35.38 18.52 28.16
C ASN A 111 34.20 17.64 27.72
N TYR A 112 33.74 17.78 26.47
CA TYR A 112 32.60 17.06 25.90
C TYR A 112 33.03 16.20 24.72
N SER A 113 32.37 15.05 24.56
CA SER A 113 32.63 14.10 23.48
C SER A 113 31.95 14.52 22.17
N VAL A 114 30.79 15.18 22.28
CA VAL A 114 30.04 15.72 21.14
C VAL A 114 29.51 17.11 21.50
N PHE A 115 29.65 18.06 20.58
CA PHE A 115 28.99 19.36 20.59
C PHE A 115 27.92 19.38 19.51
N ILE A 116 26.70 19.82 19.84
CA ILE A 116 25.54 19.83 18.94
C ILE A 116 25.11 21.27 18.74
N VAL A 117 25.01 21.67 17.48
CA VAL A 117 24.68 23.02 17.04
C VAL A 117 23.47 22.90 16.12
N ALA A 118 22.32 23.37 16.56
CA ALA A 118 21.13 23.48 15.72
C ALA A 118 20.89 24.92 15.31
N GLU A 119 20.58 25.10 14.02
CA GLU A 119 20.08 26.32 13.38
C GLU A 119 20.56 27.62 14.06
N PRO A 120 21.86 27.93 14.01
CA PRO A 120 22.43 29.10 14.68
C PRO A 120 21.95 30.39 14.00
N ASN A 121 20.91 30.98 14.57
CA ASN A 121 20.29 32.24 14.17
C ASN A 121 21.16 33.48 14.47
N ILE A 122 22.36 33.31 15.01
CA ILE A 122 23.39 34.34 15.14
C ILE A 122 24.67 33.82 14.48
N PRO A 123 25.31 34.57 13.56
CA PRO A 123 26.51 34.10 12.87
C PRO A 123 27.71 33.90 13.80
N PHE A 124 28.43 32.79 13.60
CA PHE A 124 29.69 32.54 14.30
C PHE A 124 30.75 33.57 13.95
N LYS A 125 31.47 34.06 14.95
CA LYS A 125 32.66 34.88 14.73
C LYS A 125 33.83 34.01 14.32
N GLN A 126 34.84 34.63 13.71
CA GLN A 126 36.06 33.94 13.30
C GLN A 126 36.74 33.18 14.47
N SER A 127 36.64 33.69 15.69
CA SER A 127 37.17 33.03 16.90
C SER A 127 36.40 31.76 17.29
N GLU A 128 35.09 31.69 17.03
CA GLU A 128 34.25 30.53 17.33
C GLU A 128 34.44 29.43 16.27
N GLN A 129 34.55 29.81 15.00
CA GLN A 129 34.96 28.91 13.92
C GLN A 129 36.34 28.29 14.21
N GLN A 130 37.30 29.08 14.69
CA GLN A 130 38.62 28.59 15.14
C GLN A 130 38.52 27.67 16.36
N ALA A 131 37.67 27.98 17.34
CA ALA A 131 37.44 27.13 18.51
C ALA A 131 36.82 25.78 18.15
N MET A 132 35.82 25.75 17.26
CA MET A 132 35.20 24.54 16.73
C MET A 132 36.22 23.70 15.95
N LYS A 133 37.00 24.33 15.06
CA LYS A 133 38.09 23.67 14.34
C LYS A 133 39.09 23.02 15.29
N GLN A 134 39.61 23.79 16.26
CA GLN A 134 40.59 23.29 17.22
C GLN A 134 40.03 22.14 18.08
N TYR A 135 38.75 22.23 18.47
CA TYR A 135 38.05 21.18 19.20
C TYR A 135 38.00 19.87 18.42
N VAL A 136 37.65 19.93 17.13
CA VAL A 136 37.62 18.74 16.26
C VAL A 136 39.01 18.21 15.95
N GLU A 137 39.98 19.07 15.63
CA GLU A 137 41.37 18.62 15.37
C GLU A 137 41.97 17.88 16.59
N ALA A 138 41.58 18.27 17.82
CA ALA A 138 41.96 17.65 19.09
C ALA A 138 41.18 16.36 19.46
N GLY A 139 40.26 15.88 18.61
CA GLY A 139 39.52 14.63 18.81
C GLY A 139 38.05 14.82 19.22
N GLY A 140 37.57 16.05 19.33
CA GLY A 140 36.16 16.36 19.54
C GLY A 140 35.30 16.07 18.32
N SER A 141 33.98 16.01 18.52
CA SER A 141 33.01 15.77 17.44
C SER A 141 31.92 16.82 17.45
N ILE A 142 31.50 17.30 16.28
CA ILE A 142 30.38 18.26 16.15
C ILE A 142 29.22 17.65 15.35
N PHE A 143 27.99 17.84 15.79
CA PHE A 143 26.80 17.61 14.98
C PHE A 143 26.17 18.96 14.62
N PHE A 144 26.10 19.25 13.32
CA PHE A 144 25.41 20.41 12.79
C PHE A 144 24.02 20.01 12.28
N ILE A 145 23.00 20.61 12.85
CA ILE A 145 21.61 20.52 12.41
C ILE A 145 21.32 21.85 11.74
N GLY A 146 21.20 21.83 10.41
CA GLY A 146 20.85 23.01 9.62
C GLY A 146 19.35 23.08 9.37
N ASP A 147 18.97 24.02 8.51
CA ASP A 147 17.62 24.13 7.97
C ASP A 147 17.70 24.77 6.57
N HIS A 148 16.56 24.93 5.91
CA HIS A 148 16.44 25.57 4.62
C HIS A 148 16.90 27.04 4.59
N TYR A 149 17.13 27.55 3.39
CA TYR A 149 17.26 28.99 3.16
C TYR A 149 15.86 29.65 3.26
N ASN A 150 15.75 30.90 3.74
CA ASN A 150 14.48 31.50 4.22
C ASN A 150 13.95 30.89 5.54
N ALA A 151 14.86 30.62 6.48
CA ALA A 151 14.61 30.15 7.85
C ALA A 151 15.05 31.15 8.96
N ASP A 152 15.52 32.36 8.64
CA ASP A 152 15.92 33.40 9.60
C ASP A 152 14.79 33.71 10.62
N ARG A 153 14.95 33.22 11.85
CA ARG A 153 13.92 33.27 12.89
C ARG A 153 13.93 34.59 13.69
N ASN A 154 15.05 35.33 13.71
CA ASN A 154 15.15 36.62 14.43
C ASN A 154 15.19 37.86 13.51
N LYS A 155 15.08 37.66 12.20
CA LYS A 155 15.03 38.70 11.17
C LYS A 155 16.33 39.51 11.07
N ASN A 156 17.47 38.88 11.35
CA ASN A 156 18.79 39.51 11.25
C ASN A 156 19.43 39.41 9.86
N ARG A 157 18.80 38.67 8.94
CA ARG A 157 19.24 38.32 7.58
C ARG A 157 20.19 37.13 7.50
N TRP A 158 20.47 36.40 8.58
CA TRP A 158 21.32 35.21 8.57
C TRP A 158 20.48 33.97 8.79
N ASP A 159 20.39 33.12 7.77
CA ASP A 159 19.82 31.79 7.92
C ASP A 159 20.79 30.85 8.67
N GLY A 160 20.27 29.85 9.39
CA GLY A 160 21.11 28.93 10.17
C GLY A 160 22.17 28.20 9.34
N SER A 161 21.83 27.82 8.11
CA SER A 161 22.76 27.22 7.13
C SER A 161 23.89 28.16 6.70
N GLU A 162 23.66 29.48 6.67
CA GLU A 162 24.67 30.49 6.35
C GLU A 162 25.64 30.71 7.51
N SER A 163 25.11 30.80 8.72
CA SER A 163 25.90 30.83 9.95
C SER A 163 26.83 29.62 10.04
N ILE A 164 26.32 28.41 9.76
CA ILE A 164 27.14 27.18 9.75
C ILE A 164 28.15 27.19 8.59
N ASN A 165 27.78 27.60 7.38
CA ASN A 165 28.72 27.74 6.25
C ASN A 165 29.80 28.82 6.51
N GLY A 166 29.51 29.81 7.35
CA GLY A 166 30.38 30.95 7.71
C GLY A 166 30.36 32.13 6.74
N TYR A 167 29.37 32.18 5.85
CA TYR A 167 29.12 33.31 4.96
C TYR A 167 27.64 33.39 4.59
N ARG A 168 27.17 34.62 4.35
CA ARG A 168 25.81 34.90 3.87
C ARG A 168 25.78 35.06 2.35
N ARG A 169 24.75 34.46 1.73
CA ARG A 169 24.47 34.49 0.30
C ARG A 169 24.31 35.94 -0.18
N GLY A 170 25.00 36.30 -1.27
CA GLY A 170 24.93 37.67 -1.79
C GLY A 170 25.57 38.76 -0.92
N ALA A 171 26.23 38.40 0.18
CA ALA A 171 26.86 39.33 1.14
C ALA A 171 28.35 39.00 1.39
N TRP A 172 29.02 38.31 0.45
CA TRP A 172 30.41 37.86 0.60
C TRP A 172 31.40 38.97 0.97
N GLU A 173 31.33 40.15 0.32
CA GLU A 173 32.26 41.26 0.58
C GLU A 173 32.01 42.01 1.91
N ASP A 174 30.75 42.05 2.37
CA ASP A 174 30.36 42.69 3.64
C ASP A 174 29.25 41.85 4.30
N PRO A 175 29.57 41.01 5.31
CA PRO A 175 28.58 40.19 6.00
C PRO A 175 27.41 41.00 6.59
N ALA A 176 27.64 42.30 6.88
CA ALA A 176 26.63 43.22 7.41
C ALA A 176 25.92 44.07 6.33
N LYS A 177 26.01 43.69 5.04
CA LYS A 177 25.28 44.33 3.93
C LYS A 177 23.77 44.46 4.26
N GLY A 178 23.22 45.67 4.16
CA GLY A 178 21.80 45.94 4.42
C GLY A 178 21.39 46.08 5.90
N MET A 179 22.32 45.88 6.84
CA MET A 179 22.12 46.20 8.27
C MET A 179 22.25 47.70 8.54
N ASN A 180 21.53 48.20 9.54
CA ASN A 180 21.68 49.57 10.01
C ASN A 180 22.93 49.75 10.91
N ALA A 181 23.23 51.00 11.30
CA ALA A 181 24.43 51.32 12.07
C ALA A 181 24.46 50.74 13.49
N GLU A 182 23.32 50.52 14.15
CA GLU A 182 23.25 49.85 15.45
C GLU A 182 23.46 48.34 15.30
N GLU A 183 22.76 47.71 14.33
CA GLU A 183 22.91 46.29 13.98
C GLU A 183 24.38 45.93 13.69
N LYS A 184 25.02 46.67 12.78
CA LYS A 184 26.40 46.41 12.34
C LYS A 184 27.44 46.61 13.44
N ASN A 185 27.14 47.44 14.45
CA ASN A 185 28.04 47.67 15.59
C ASN A 185 27.73 46.77 16.81
N SER A 186 26.64 45.99 16.77
CA SER A 186 26.21 45.11 17.85
C SER A 186 27.28 44.06 18.24
N ALA A 187 27.28 43.63 19.50
CA ALA A 187 28.22 42.63 20.02
C ALA A 187 28.11 41.25 19.34
N ALA A 188 26.98 40.98 18.67
CA ALA A 188 26.78 39.79 17.83
C ALA A 188 27.62 39.88 16.54
N MET A 189 27.58 41.01 15.83
CA MET A 189 28.28 41.18 14.55
C MET A 189 29.79 41.47 14.66
N GLN A 190 30.28 41.88 15.84
CA GLN A 190 31.72 42.13 16.03
C GLN A 190 32.54 40.84 15.88
N GLY A 191 33.39 40.79 14.85
CA GLY A 191 34.27 39.64 14.57
C GLY A 191 33.68 38.59 13.60
N VAL A 192 32.50 38.85 13.04
CA VAL A 192 31.93 38.08 11.94
C VAL A 192 32.62 38.47 10.64
N VAL A 193 33.09 37.47 9.88
CA VAL A 193 33.74 37.64 8.57
C VAL A 193 33.26 36.54 7.62
N SER A 194 33.06 36.89 6.35
CA SER A 194 32.72 35.90 5.33
C SER A 194 33.90 34.95 5.11
N SER A 195 33.65 33.64 5.24
CA SER A 195 34.63 32.60 4.95
C SER A 195 33.92 31.31 4.57
N ASP A 196 34.54 30.50 3.71
CA ASP A 196 34.02 29.20 3.29
C ASP A 196 34.48 28.08 4.26
N TRP A 197 34.52 28.40 5.56
CA TRP A 197 35.26 27.61 6.54
C TRP A 197 34.74 26.17 6.68
N LEU A 198 33.44 25.95 6.47
CA LEU A 198 32.85 24.61 6.53
C LEU A 198 33.39 23.72 5.41
N ALA A 199 33.45 24.26 4.19
CA ALA A 199 34.02 23.56 3.04
C ALA A 199 35.53 23.36 3.19
N ASP A 200 36.26 24.40 3.58
CA ASP A 200 37.72 24.35 3.73
C ASP A 200 38.16 23.32 4.78
N ASN A 201 37.44 23.23 5.91
CA ASN A 201 37.82 22.38 7.03
C ASN A 201 37.16 21.00 6.96
N PHE A 202 35.86 20.91 6.70
CA PHE A 202 35.07 19.66 6.70
C PHE A 202 34.72 19.13 5.30
N GLY A 203 35.02 19.84 4.21
CA GLY A 203 34.77 19.34 2.86
C GLY A 203 33.28 19.24 2.50
N VAL A 204 32.40 19.94 3.20
CA VAL A 204 30.95 19.98 2.97
C VAL A 204 30.42 21.41 3.06
N ARG A 205 29.32 21.72 2.36
CA ARG A 205 28.50 22.93 2.58
C ARG A 205 27.04 22.54 2.78
N PHE A 206 26.30 23.31 3.56
CA PHE A 206 24.84 23.37 3.40
C PHE A 206 24.53 24.10 2.09
N ARG A 207 23.60 23.56 1.30
CA ARG A 207 23.09 24.24 0.10
C ARG A 207 21.94 25.15 0.52
N TYR A 208 21.69 26.19 -0.27
CA TYR A 208 20.61 27.15 -0.02
C TYR A 208 19.29 26.75 -0.69
N ASN A 209 19.12 25.45 -0.94
CA ASN A 209 17.90 24.89 -1.47
C ASN A 209 16.86 24.66 -0.34
N ALA A 210 15.60 24.57 -0.72
CA ALA A 210 14.46 24.49 0.18
C ALA A 210 13.44 23.55 -0.46
N LEU A 211 13.59 22.26 -0.15
CA LEU A 211 12.75 21.19 -0.67
C LEU A 211 11.48 21.08 0.18
N GLY A 212 10.42 20.44 -0.34
CA GLY A 212 9.15 20.29 0.37
C GLY A 212 9.18 19.20 1.45
N ASP A 213 7.99 18.73 1.83
CA ASP A 213 7.84 17.55 2.69
C ASP A 213 8.22 16.29 1.89
N ILE A 214 9.30 15.60 2.29
CA ILE A 214 9.87 14.48 1.53
C ILE A 214 10.35 13.39 2.49
N THR A 215 9.98 12.13 2.23
CA THR A 215 10.61 10.99 2.89
C THR A 215 11.90 10.58 2.17
N ALA A 216 13.05 10.75 2.82
CA ALA A 216 14.33 10.26 2.32
C ALA A 216 14.35 8.72 2.36
N ASN A 217 14.76 8.07 1.26
CA ASN A 217 14.70 6.60 1.11
C ASN A 217 15.92 5.99 0.39
N ASP A 218 16.89 6.79 -0.05
CA ASP A 218 18.19 6.31 -0.55
C ASP A 218 19.19 6.33 0.61
N ILE A 219 19.08 5.31 1.45
CA ILE A 219 19.91 5.12 2.64
C ILE A 219 21.18 4.34 2.26
N VAL A 220 22.35 4.88 2.60
CA VAL A 220 23.62 4.17 2.36
C VAL A 220 23.73 2.98 3.31
N ALA A 221 24.13 1.82 2.78
CA ALA A 221 24.28 0.58 3.55
C ALA A 221 25.15 0.78 4.81
N PRO A 222 24.81 0.18 5.97
CA PRO A 222 25.50 0.45 7.25
C PRO A 222 27.02 0.26 7.21
N ASN A 223 27.52 -0.73 6.48
CA ASN A 223 28.96 -0.95 6.32
C ASN A 223 29.69 0.11 5.47
N GLN A 224 28.95 0.94 4.72
CA GLN A 224 29.44 2.09 3.96
C GLN A 224 29.07 3.44 4.64
N ALA A 225 28.40 3.39 5.79
CA ALA A 225 27.97 4.53 6.59
C ALA A 225 28.39 4.37 8.07
N PHE A 226 29.52 3.70 8.34
CA PHE A 226 30.11 3.56 9.69
C PHE A 226 29.19 2.92 10.76
N GLY A 227 28.16 2.17 10.34
CA GLY A 227 27.11 1.62 11.19
C GLY A 227 25.98 2.59 11.54
N ILE A 228 26.03 3.84 11.09
CA ILE A 228 25.09 4.91 11.44
C ILE A 228 23.67 4.60 10.95
N THR A 229 23.55 4.09 9.72
CA THR A 229 22.26 3.74 9.10
C THR A 229 21.73 2.36 9.52
N GLN A 230 22.29 1.74 10.55
CA GLN A 230 21.83 0.45 11.04
C GLN A 230 20.43 0.56 11.64
N GLY A 231 19.45 -0.07 10.99
CA GLY A 231 18.03 0.03 11.38
C GLY A 231 17.32 1.28 10.85
N VAL A 232 17.92 2.02 9.90
CA VAL A 232 17.31 3.17 9.24
C VAL A 232 16.91 2.75 7.81
N SER A 233 15.63 2.91 7.50
CA SER A 233 15.03 2.63 6.18
C SER A 233 14.51 3.91 5.54
N THR A 234 13.99 4.83 6.34
CA THR A 234 13.46 6.13 5.91
C THR A 234 13.78 7.23 6.92
N VAL A 235 13.87 8.48 6.44
CA VAL A 235 14.09 9.68 7.29
C VAL A 235 13.11 10.76 6.84
N ALA A 236 12.47 11.49 7.76
CA ALA A 236 11.60 12.61 7.40
C ALA A 236 12.40 13.82 6.89
N MET A 237 11.76 14.70 6.13
CA MET A 237 12.19 16.06 5.84
C MET A 237 10.94 16.93 5.73
N HIS A 238 10.94 18.07 6.40
CA HIS A 238 9.88 19.07 6.39
C HIS A 238 10.48 20.43 6.06
N ALA A 239 10.29 20.86 4.80
CA ALA A 239 10.80 22.10 4.24
C ALA A 239 12.34 22.25 4.10
N GLY A 240 13.15 21.26 4.50
CA GLY A 240 14.60 21.38 4.68
C GLY A 240 15.51 21.53 3.43
N SER A 241 16.83 21.50 3.68
CA SER A 241 17.91 21.64 2.68
C SER A 241 18.68 20.32 2.43
N THR A 242 19.55 20.33 1.42
CA THR A 242 20.59 19.30 1.23
C THR A 242 21.99 19.88 1.42
N LEU A 243 22.98 18.99 1.47
CA LEU A 243 24.40 19.28 1.61
C LEU A 243 25.12 19.03 0.29
N ALA A 244 26.23 19.73 0.07
CA ALA A 244 27.13 19.50 -1.06
C ALA A 244 28.47 18.94 -0.58
N ILE A 245 28.92 17.83 -1.16
CA ILE A 245 30.25 17.26 -0.93
C ILE A 245 31.26 18.03 -1.77
N ILE A 246 32.16 18.76 -1.10
CA ILE A 246 33.23 19.57 -1.71
C ILE A 246 34.55 18.79 -1.77
N ASP A 247 34.86 17.97 -0.76
CA ASP A 247 36.04 17.11 -0.71
C ASP A 247 35.66 15.69 -0.22
N PRO A 248 35.53 14.70 -1.13
CA PRO A 248 35.16 13.33 -0.76
C PRO A 248 36.17 12.58 0.10
N ASN A 249 37.41 13.09 0.24
CA ASN A 249 38.37 12.51 1.18
C ASN A 249 38.02 12.93 2.63
N LYS A 250 37.33 14.04 2.81
CA LYS A 250 36.86 14.53 4.11
C LYS A 250 35.43 14.13 4.40
N ALA A 251 34.52 14.34 3.46
CA ALA A 251 33.08 14.21 3.65
C ALA A 251 32.44 13.13 2.77
N LYS A 252 31.35 12.53 3.29
CA LYS A 252 30.56 11.51 2.59
C LYS A 252 29.08 11.63 2.96
N GLY A 253 28.21 11.56 1.96
CA GLY A 253 26.77 11.43 2.14
C GLY A 253 26.36 10.01 2.58
N ILE A 254 25.45 9.94 3.54
CA ILE A 254 24.92 8.69 4.11
C ILE A 254 23.39 8.53 3.99
N VAL A 255 22.65 9.62 3.78
CA VAL A 255 21.21 9.62 3.44
C VAL A 255 20.99 10.58 2.27
N TYR A 256 20.21 10.16 1.28
CA TYR A 256 19.82 10.98 0.13
C TYR A 256 18.31 10.96 -0.07
N LEU A 257 17.79 12.06 -0.61
CA LEU A 257 16.40 12.19 -1.00
C LEU A 257 16.11 11.41 -2.30
N PRO A 258 14.87 10.98 -2.56
CA PRO A 258 14.46 10.51 -3.88
C PRO A 258 14.64 11.61 -4.95
N LYS A 259 14.52 11.23 -6.23
CA LYS A 259 14.37 12.22 -7.31
C LYS A 259 13.02 12.94 -7.16
N THR A 260 13.05 14.26 -7.19
CA THR A 260 11.90 15.12 -6.88
C THR A 260 11.99 16.46 -7.63
N LYS A 261 10.88 17.20 -7.66
CA LYS A 261 10.85 18.64 -7.98
C LYS A 261 10.02 19.42 -6.95
N ASP A 262 9.75 18.80 -5.81
CA ASP A 262 8.87 19.30 -4.77
C ASP A 262 9.69 20.28 -3.94
N ALA A 263 9.60 21.56 -4.32
CA ALA A 263 10.14 22.68 -3.57
C ALA A 263 9.18 23.07 -2.44
N TRP A 264 9.71 23.61 -1.35
CA TRP A 264 8.89 24.26 -0.33
C TRP A 264 8.12 25.44 -0.95
N ALA A 265 6.86 25.61 -0.57
CA ALA A 265 5.99 26.63 -1.17
C ALA A 265 6.47 28.08 -0.97
N SER A 266 7.33 28.31 0.02
CA SER A 266 7.97 29.59 0.33
C SER A 266 9.46 29.62 -0.01
N ALA A 267 9.95 28.68 -0.83
CA ALA A 267 11.30 28.71 -1.38
C ALA A 267 11.52 30.03 -2.15
N VAL A 268 12.62 30.72 -1.85
CA VAL A 268 12.90 32.05 -2.40
C VAL A 268 13.63 32.03 -3.75
N ASP A 269 14.05 30.84 -4.18
CA ASP A 269 14.57 30.54 -5.51
C ASP A 269 13.89 29.28 -6.09
N GLN A 270 14.58 28.53 -6.95
CA GLN A 270 14.06 27.31 -7.58
C GLN A 270 13.79 26.13 -6.61
N GLY A 271 14.27 26.17 -5.37
CA GLY A 271 13.94 25.23 -4.28
C GLY A 271 14.56 23.83 -4.40
N VAL A 272 14.62 23.24 -5.60
CA VAL A 272 15.31 21.97 -5.92
C VAL A 272 16.27 22.24 -7.09
N TYR A 273 17.57 21.99 -6.92
CA TYR A 273 18.59 22.49 -7.86
C TYR A 273 18.92 21.49 -8.97
N ASN A 274 19.02 20.20 -8.64
CA ASN A 274 19.46 19.12 -9.53
C ASN A 274 18.41 17.99 -9.68
N SER A 275 17.14 18.28 -9.36
CA SER A 275 15.99 17.35 -9.39
C SER A 275 16.05 16.19 -8.39
N GLY A 276 16.62 16.41 -7.20
CA GLY A 276 16.68 15.41 -6.14
C GLY A 276 17.67 14.26 -6.44
N GLY A 277 17.61 13.19 -5.64
CA GLY A 277 18.58 12.09 -5.72
C GLY A 277 20.00 12.52 -5.37
N LYS A 278 20.99 11.66 -5.64
CA LYS A 278 22.40 11.94 -5.34
C LYS A 278 23.00 13.15 -6.07
N ALA A 279 22.38 13.59 -7.16
CA ALA A 279 22.78 14.80 -7.89
C ALA A 279 22.46 16.08 -7.09
N GLU A 280 21.42 16.07 -6.25
CA GLU A 280 21.11 17.13 -5.29
C GLU A 280 22.12 17.19 -4.13
N GLY A 281 22.95 16.16 -3.98
CA GLY A 281 23.79 15.95 -2.81
C GLY A 281 23.02 15.28 -1.66
N PRO A 282 23.73 14.86 -0.61
CA PRO A 282 23.12 14.17 0.53
C PRO A 282 22.23 15.08 1.37
N TYR A 283 21.21 14.49 1.97
CA TYR A 283 20.45 15.12 3.04
C TYR A 283 21.18 15.02 4.39
N VAL A 284 21.86 13.88 4.62
CA VAL A 284 22.69 13.66 5.82
C VAL A 284 24.09 13.23 5.38
N ALA A 285 25.11 13.89 5.93
CA ALA A 285 26.51 13.60 5.64
C ALA A 285 27.36 13.51 6.92
N VAL A 286 28.55 12.94 6.79
CA VAL A 286 29.58 12.90 7.82
C VAL A 286 30.92 13.35 7.26
N SER A 287 31.77 13.92 8.12
CA SER A 287 33.11 14.43 7.75
C SER A 287 34.18 14.00 8.74
N LYS A 288 35.43 13.85 8.27
CA LYS A 288 36.64 13.71 9.11
C LYS A 288 37.51 14.97 9.05
N LEU A 289 38.04 15.40 10.20
CA LEU A 289 38.97 16.53 10.31
C LEU A 289 39.99 16.24 11.41
N GLY A 290 41.22 15.92 11.01
CA GLY A 290 42.25 15.52 11.96
C GLY A 290 41.83 14.27 12.73
N THR A 291 41.95 14.30 14.06
CA THR A 291 41.56 13.15 14.88
C THR A 291 40.05 13.08 15.16
N GLY A 292 39.36 14.22 15.24
CA GLY A 292 37.90 14.30 15.41
C GLY A 292 37.11 14.16 14.11
N LYS A 293 35.84 14.53 14.14
CA LYS A 293 34.90 14.40 13.01
C LYS A 293 33.64 15.28 13.18
N ALA A 294 32.76 15.26 12.18
CA ALA A 294 31.46 15.92 12.27
C ALA A 294 30.35 15.16 11.52
N ALA A 295 29.11 15.49 11.85
CA ALA A 295 27.91 15.07 11.13
C ALA A 295 27.03 16.28 10.79
N PHE A 296 26.17 16.12 9.79
CA PHE A 296 25.36 17.19 9.20
C PHE A 296 24.00 16.63 8.78
N ILE A 297 22.90 17.30 9.15
CA ILE A 297 21.54 17.07 8.63
C ILE A 297 20.95 18.40 8.17
N GLY A 298 20.32 18.42 7.00
CA GLY A 298 19.84 19.65 6.33
C GLY A 298 18.54 20.27 6.87
N ASP A 299 18.00 19.77 7.97
CA ASP A 299 16.67 20.11 8.51
C ASP A 299 16.67 19.91 10.03
N SER A 300 15.93 20.76 10.74
CA SER A 300 15.75 20.70 12.19
C SER A 300 14.56 19.81 12.60
N SER A 301 13.52 19.75 11.77
CA SER A 301 12.21 19.15 12.06
C SER A 301 12.28 17.69 12.55
N PRO A 302 13.11 16.78 11.98
CA PRO A 302 13.26 15.40 12.49
C PRO A 302 13.91 15.27 13.87
N VAL A 303 14.45 16.35 14.42
CA VAL A 303 15.07 16.40 15.76
C VAL A 303 14.09 16.95 16.81
N GLU A 304 13.05 17.66 16.36
CA GLU A 304 12.12 18.39 17.21
C GLU A 304 11.10 17.48 17.92
N ASP A 305 10.62 17.96 19.07
CA ASP A 305 9.43 17.52 19.76
C ASP A 305 8.43 18.66 19.99
N ALA A 306 7.18 18.32 20.32
CA ALA A 306 6.11 19.29 20.54
C ALA A 306 6.14 20.04 21.90
N SER A 307 7.31 20.22 22.54
CA SER A 307 7.44 20.84 23.88
C SER A 307 8.19 22.19 23.95
N PRO A 308 7.90 23.19 23.09
CA PRO A 308 8.62 24.47 23.11
C PRO A 308 8.39 25.22 24.44
N LYS A 309 9.50 25.69 25.02
CA LYS A 309 9.59 26.23 26.38
C LYS A 309 9.39 27.75 26.45
N TYR A 310 9.91 28.48 25.47
CA TYR A 310 9.94 29.94 25.47
C TYR A 310 8.94 30.57 24.48
N LEU A 311 8.53 31.81 24.75
CA LEU A 311 7.71 32.60 23.83
C LEU A 311 8.59 33.29 22.77
N ARG A 312 8.00 33.64 21.62
CA ARG A 312 8.70 34.36 20.55
C ARG A 312 9.18 35.73 21.05
N GLU A 313 10.48 36.00 20.94
CA GLU A 313 11.11 37.26 21.38
C GLU A 313 10.44 38.53 20.81
N GLU A 314 10.03 38.48 19.54
CA GLU A 314 9.41 39.61 18.84
C GLU A 314 7.97 39.88 19.28
N THR A 315 7.18 38.83 19.52
CA THR A 315 5.69 38.92 19.61
C THR A 315 5.10 38.45 20.94
N GLY A 316 5.84 37.73 21.78
CA GLY A 316 5.34 37.13 23.01
C GLY A 316 4.32 36.01 22.76
N THR A 317 4.26 35.47 21.54
CA THR A 317 3.35 34.37 21.19
C THR A 317 3.97 33.02 21.51
N LYS A 318 3.14 31.99 21.75
CA LYS A 318 3.61 30.61 21.89
C LYS A 318 4.23 30.13 20.57
N LYS A 319 5.36 29.44 20.67
CA LYS A 319 5.96 28.70 19.56
C LYS A 319 5.18 27.41 19.29
N THR A 320 5.46 26.84 18.13
CA THR A 320 5.00 25.52 17.70
C THR A 320 6.18 24.91 16.97
N THR A 321 6.65 23.78 17.49
CA THR A 321 7.73 22.95 16.95
C THR A 321 7.11 21.68 16.38
N TYR A 322 7.84 21.00 15.51
CA TYR A 322 7.43 19.72 14.92
C TYR A 322 7.62 18.57 15.93
N ASP A 323 6.92 17.44 15.79
CA ASP A 323 7.16 16.24 16.63
C ASP A 323 7.95 15.16 15.87
N GLY A 324 8.91 15.61 15.04
CA GLY A 324 9.61 14.79 14.06
C GLY A 324 10.55 13.75 14.67
N PHE A 325 11.00 13.92 15.91
CA PHE A 325 11.85 12.92 16.57
C PHE A 325 11.19 11.53 16.64
N LYS A 326 9.86 11.46 16.58
CA LYS A 326 9.09 10.20 16.60
C LYS A 326 8.73 9.68 15.20
N GLU A 327 9.10 10.38 14.14
CA GLU A 327 8.77 10.00 12.77
C GLU A 327 9.83 9.09 12.13
N GLN A 328 9.39 8.38 11.08
CA GLN A 328 10.19 7.46 10.26
C GLN A 328 11.15 6.59 11.12
N ASP A 329 12.45 6.64 10.85
CA ASP A 329 13.51 6.08 11.70
C ASP A 329 14.40 7.21 12.29
N ASP A 330 13.85 8.41 12.48
CA ASP A 330 14.61 9.65 12.74
C ASP A 330 15.38 9.59 14.06
N ALA A 331 14.72 9.22 15.16
CA ALA A 331 15.38 8.93 16.43
C ALA A 331 16.51 7.88 16.31
N THR A 332 16.31 6.84 15.50
CA THR A 332 17.32 5.78 15.30
C THR A 332 18.56 6.36 14.63
N LEU A 333 18.39 7.16 13.57
CA LEU A 333 19.48 7.83 12.88
C LEU A 333 20.23 8.80 13.80
N LEU A 334 19.51 9.66 14.51
CA LEU A 334 20.09 10.70 15.38
C LEU A 334 20.89 10.10 16.54
N LEU A 335 20.37 9.04 17.17
CA LEU A 335 21.08 8.33 18.24
C LEU A 335 22.31 7.58 17.71
N ASN A 336 22.19 6.90 16.56
CA ASN A 336 23.32 6.23 15.93
C ASN A 336 24.42 7.21 15.48
N LEU A 337 24.04 8.41 15.02
CA LEU A 337 24.96 9.51 14.72
C LEU A 337 25.75 9.91 15.97
N VAL A 338 25.08 10.20 17.10
CA VAL A 338 25.78 10.59 18.33
C VAL A 338 26.63 9.44 18.89
N ASP A 339 26.15 8.19 18.81
CA ASP A 339 26.94 7.00 19.15
C ASP A 339 28.25 6.93 18.35
N TRP A 340 28.18 7.14 17.03
CA TRP A 340 29.35 7.21 16.17
C TRP A 340 30.24 8.41 16.54
N LEU A 341 29.69 9.63 16.60
CA LEU A 341 30.41 10.87 16.96
C LEU A 341 31.19 10.72 18.27
N SER A 342 30.64 10.01 19.26
CA SER A 342 31.25 9.80 20.58
C SER A 342 32.40 8.78 20.64
N LYS A 343 32.73 8.12 19.52
CA LYS A 343 33.75 7.04 19.44
C LYS A 343 34.97 7.54 18.67
N GLN A 344 36.17 7.36 19.24
CA GLN A 344 37.41 7.79 18.59
C GLN A 344 37.93 6.73 17.61
N GLU A 345 38.25 7.13 16.37
CA GLU A 345 38.92 6.25 15.40
C GLU A 345 40.41 6.56 15.22
N SER A 346 41.12 5.65 14.56
CA SER A 346 42.55 5.75 14.23
C SER A 346 42.85 6.43 12.89
N TYR A 347 41.87 6.58 12.00
CA TYR A 347 42.03 7.28 10.73
C TYR A 347 41.78 8.79 10.87
N THR A 348 42.36 9.59 9.97
CA THR A 348 42.24 11.06 9.95
C THR A 348 41.64 11.61 8.65
N SER A 349 41.36 10.74 7.70
CA SER A 349 40.74 11.01 6.40
C SER A 349 39.95 9.79 5.95
N LEU A 350 38.89 9.95 5.14
CA LEU A 350 37.99 8.87 4.75
C LEU A 350 38.64 7.88 3.76
N ASP A 351 39.60 8.33 2.96
CA ASP A 351 40.39 7.50 2.04
C ASP A 351 41.28 6.46 2.74
N GLN A 352 41.51 6.63 4.04
CA GLN A 352 42.23 5.68 4.90
C GLN A 352 41.33 4.54 5.43
N VAL A 353 40.02 4.59 5.19
CA VAL A 353 39.06 3.60 5.70
C VAL A 353 38.98 2.42 4.72
N ASN A 354 39.48 1.26 5.14
CA ASN A 354 39.50 0.05 4.33
C ASN A 354 38.11 -0.30 3.78
N ASN A 355 38.01 -0.48 2.46
CA ASN A 355 36.79 -0.82 1.72
C ASN A 355 35.65 0.23 1.79
N LEU A 356 35.92 1.46 2.20
CA LEU A 356 34.96 2.55 2.10
C LEU A 356 34.91 3.08 0.66
N GLN A 357 33.72 3.11 0.07
CA GLN A 357 33.46 3.81 -1.17
C GLN A 357 33.32 5.31 -0.87
N LEU A 358 34.33 6.09 -1.27
CA LEU A 358 34.27 7.55 -1.22
C LEU A 358 33.13 8.07 -2.11
N ASP A 359 32.64 9.26 -1.76
CA ASP A 359 31.61 9.94 -2.52
C ASP A 359 32.17 10.58 -3.80
N THR A 360 31.28 11.12 -4.63
CA THR A 360 31.66 12.08 -5.68
C THR A 360 31.42 13.50 -5.21
N LYS A 361 32.18 14.47 -5.76
CA LYS A 361 31.87 15.89 -5.53
C LYS A 361 30.47 16.21 -6.06
N THR A 362 29.67 16.91 -5.28
CA THR A 362 28.34 17.38 -5.72
C THR A 362 28.52 18.41 -6.85
N GLU A 363 27.69 18.30 -7.89
CA GLU A 363 27.68 19.28 -8.98
C GLU A 363 26.98 20.55 -8.51
N LEU A 364 27.75 21.65 -8.44
CA LEU A 364 27.28 22.94 -7.97
C LEU A 364 26.91 23.86 -9.13
N LEU A 365 25.80 24.58 -8.96
CA LEU A 365 25.41 25.67 -9.85
C LEU A 365 26.35 26.88 -9.63
N PRO A 366 26.56 27.74 -10.65
CA PRO A 366 27.52 28.84 -10.55
C PRO A 366 27.32 29.79 -9.36
N PHE A 367 26.06 30.03 -8.96
CA PHE A 367 25.70 30.90 -7.83
C PHE A 367 25.95 30.24 -6.45
N GLU A 368 26.22 28.94 -6.38
CA GLU A 368 26.57 28.25 -5.13
C GLU A 368 28.06 28.46 -4.76
N THR A 369 28.83 29.13 -5.62
CA THR A 369 30.17 29.63 -5.27
C THR A 369 30.01 30.85 -4.36
N PRO A 370 30.59 30.90 -3.14
CA PRO A 370 30.30 31.93 -2.15
C PRO A 370 30.41 33.38 -2.68
N ALA A 371 31.53 33.69 -3.35
CA ALA A 371 31.80 35.01 -3.92
C ALA A 371 31.00 35.37 -5.18
N ALA A 372 30.34 34.39 -5.82
CA ALA A 372 29.45 34.59 -6.96
C ALA A 372 27.96 34.45 -6.59
N SER A 373 27.67 34.17 -5.31
CA SER A 373 26.31 34.05 -4.82
C SER A 373 25.58 35.39 -4.83
N THR A 374 24.27 35.33 -5.06
CA THR A 374 23.38 36.50 -5.03
C THR A 374 22.18 36.21 -4.13
N GLU A 375 21.80 37.22 -3.37
CA GLU A 375 20.53 37.35 -2.64
C GLU A 375 19.37 37.32 -3.66
N PRO A 376 18.50 36.29 -3.67
CA PRO A 376 17.48 36.12 -4.70
C PRO A 376 16.24 36.99 -4.48
N GLN A 377 15.94 37.34 -3.22
CA GLN A 377 14.93 38.30 -2.81
C GLN A 377 15.48 39.09 -1.61
N ALA A 378 14.98 40.30 -1.37
CA ALA A 378 15.55 41.21 -0.38
C ALA A 378 15.34 40.76 1.07
N GLU A 379 16.41 40.73 1.86
CA GLU A 379 16.42 40.31 3.26
C GLU A 379 16.30 41.51 4.24
N PRO A 380 15.66 41.35 5.43
CA PRO A 380 15.11 40.11 5.96
C PRO A 380 13.76 39.76 5.33
N TRP A 381 13.46 38.47 5.26
CA TRP A 381 12.27 37.89 4.59
C TRP A 381 10.94 38.47 5.07
N SER A 382 10.91 39.00 6.30
CA SER A 382 9.87 39.90 6.77
C SER A 382 10.46 40.98 7.67
N ALA A 383 9.81 42.15 7.70
CA ALA A 383 10.26 43.25 8.56
C ALA A 383 10.16 42.88 10.07
N PRO A 384 11.13 43.28 10.90
CA PRO A 384 11.02 43.23 12.35
C PRO A 384 9.87 44.10 12.86
N ALA A 385 9.16 43.63 13.88
CA ALA A 385 8.11 44.38 14.56
C ALA A 385 8.67 45.64 15.23
N ALA A 386 7.86 46.69 15.31
CA ALA A 386 8.28 47.97 15.86
C ALA A 386 8.82 47.83 17.30
N GLY A 387 10.10 48.18 17.48
CA GLY A 387 10.79 48.15 18.76
C GLY A 387 11.50 46.83 19.09
N TYR A 388 11.37 45.76 18.30
CA TYR A 388 12.19 44.55 18.44
C TYR A 388 13.59 44.78 17.85
N LYS A 389 14.62 44.37 18.58
CA LYS A 389 16.03 44.37 18.16
C LYS A 389 16.62 43.00 18.49
N TRP A 390 16.86 42.17 17.49
CA TRP A 390 17.38 40.80 17.66
C TRP A 390 18.70 40.71 18.45
N TRP A 391 19.49 41.80 18.49
CA TRP A 391 20.77 41.90 19.19
C TRP A 391 20.68 42.51 20.60
N ASP A 392 19.48 42.83 21.09
CA ASP A 392 19.26 43.51 22.38
C ASP A 392 18.05 42.88 23.10
N SER A 393 18.34 41.97 24.03
CA SER A 393 17.33 41.22 24.79
C SER A 393 16.45 42.08 25.70
N SER A 394 16.84 43.33 25.98
CA SER A 394 15.97 44.27 26.69
C SER A 394 14.72 44.67 25.89
N THR A 395 14.74 44.44 24.57
CA THR A 395 13.60 44.68 23.67
C THR A 395 12.63 43.51 23.54
N PHE A 396 13.01 42.33 24.04
CA PHE A 396 12.24 41.10 23.85
C PHE A 396 10.94 41.10 24.67
N LYS A 397 9.92 40.37 24.20
CA LYS A 397 8.63 40.27 24.89
C LYS A 397 8.70 39.36 26.13
N PRO A 398 7.85 39.62 27.15
CA PRO A 398 7.84 38.81 28.36
C PRO A 398 7.64 37.30 28.06
N GLY A 399 8.40 36.45 28.73
CA GLY A 399 8.37 34.99 28.57
C GLY A 399 9.23 34.42 27.43
N SER A 400 9.98 35.25 26.71
CA SER A 400 11.05 34.80 25.80
C SER A 400 12.37 34.62 26.55
N TYR A 401 13.26 33.77 26.04
CA TYR A 401 14.59 33.54 26.62
C TYR A 401 15.39 34.85 26.72
N GLY A 402 15.96 35.14 27.89
CA GLY A 402 16.67 36.39 28.17
C GLY A 402 15.79 37.66 28.25
N GLY A 403 14.48 37.57 27.97
CA GLY A 403 13.53 38.68 28.07
C GLY A 403 12.99 38.90 29.50
N PRO A 404 12.01 39.80 29.68
CA PRO A 404 11.30 39.95 30.96
C PRO A 404 10.54 38.67 31.34
N ALA A 405 10.29 38.43 32.63
CA ALA A 405 9.42 37.31 33.05
C ALA A 405 7.98 37.57 32.61
N ALA A 406 7.28 36.52 32.16
CA ALA A 406 5.84 36.62 31.87
C ALA A 406 5.05 36.93 33.16
N THR A 407 4.28 38.00 33.14
CA THR A 407 3.37 38.36 34.24
C THR A 407 2.15 37.44 34.24
N ALA A 408 2.01 36.60 35.25
CA ALA A 408 0.78 35.84 35.50
C ALA A 408 0.02 36.38 36.71
N ASN A 409 -1.29 36.13 36.73
CA ASN A 409 -2.18 36.45 37.85
C ASN A 409 -2.04 35.38 38.95
N ALA A 410 -0.88 35.35 39.60
CA ALA A 410 -0.58 34.42 40.68
C ALA A 410 -1.66 34.50 41.78
N THR A 411 -2.29 33.37 42.07
CA THR A 411 -3.31 33.22 43.12
C THR A 411 -2.65 32.71 44.38
N TYR A 412 -2.88 33.35 45.51
CA TYR A 412 -2.25 33.00 46.78
C TYR A 412 -3.26 32.37 47.73
N SER A 413 -2.86 31.33 48.46
CA SER A 413 -3.69 30.68 49.48
C SER A 413 -2.86 30.28 50.71
N PHE A 414 -3.57 29.96 51.80
CA PHE A 414 -2.99 29.42 53.03
C PHE A 414 -3.59 28.04 53.32
N VAL A 415 -2.77 27.11 53.80
CA VAL A 415 -3.25 25.87 54.46
C VAL A 415 -2.82 25.92 55.92
N HIS A 416 -3.77 25.73 56.82
CA HIS A 416 -3.57 25.67 58.28
C HIS A 416 -4.77 24.98 58.95
N GLN A 417 -4.59 24.46 60.17
CA GLN A 417 -5.69 23.95 60.99
C GLN A 417 -6.74 25.04 61.32
N THR A 418 -8.01 24.67 61.53
CA THR A 418 -9.14 25.62 61.63
C THR A 418 -9.02 26.62 62.80
N VAL A 419 -8.43 26.18 63.91
CA VAL A 419 -8.12 27.01 65.08
C VAL A 419 -6.63 26.89 65.34
N LEU A 420 -5.90 28.01 65.34
CA LEU A 420 -4.44 27.99 65.46
C LEU A 420 -4.01 27.86 66.93
N PRO A 421 -3.03 26.99 67.25
CA PRO A 421 -2.49 26.82 68.60
C PRO A 421 -1.88 28.11 69.15
N ASN A 422 -2.16 28.40 70.42
CA ASN A 422 -1.54 29.50 71.14
C ASN A 422 -0.50 29.08 72.20
N ALA A 423 -0.35 27.77 72.43
CA ALA A 423 0.52 27.17 73.45
C ALA A 423 1.62 26.25 72.89
N GLN A 424 1.60 25.97 71.57
CA GLN A 424 2.54 25.07 70.88
C GLN A 424 3.04 25.72 69.58
N ASP A 425 4.16 25.21 69.06
CA ASP A 425 4.63 25.51 67.71
C ASP A 425 3.83 24.67 66.71
N PHE A 426 3.40 25.27 65.59
CA PHE A 426 2.62 24.62 64.54
C PHE A 426 3.10 25.10 63.16
N GLN A 427 2.53 24.58 62.08
CA GLN A 427 2.90 25.00 60.73
C GLN A 427 1.76 25.66 59.95
N VAL A 428 2.14 26.52 59.00
CA VAL A 428 1.26 27.17 58.02
C VAL A 428 1.91 27.03 56.65
N ARG A 429 1.17 26.51 55.66
CA ARG A 429 1.59 26.49 54.25
C ARG A 429 1.16 27.79 53.59
N VAL A 430 2.06 28.40 52.82
CA VAL A 430 1.73 29.38 51.79
C VAL A 430 1.79 28.68 50.45
N ALA A 431 0.69 28.64 49.71
CA ALA A 431 0.65 28.11 48.36
C ALA A 431 0.40 29.23 47.34
N VAL A 432 0.94 29.03 46.13
CA VAL A 432 0.84 29.95 45.01
C VAL A 432 0.48 29.14 43.76
N ASP A 433 -0.64 29.47 43.16
CA ASP A 433 -1.20 28.87 41.96
C ASP A 433 -1.18 29.86 40.80
N HIS A 434 -1.34 29.38 39.56
CA HIS A 434 -1.31 30.21 38.34
C HIS A 434 -0.01 31.02 38.14
N LEU A 435 1.12 30.55 38.65
CA LEU A 435 2.43 31.02 38.20
C LEU A 435 2.74 30.44 36.81
N PRO A 436 3.60 31.07 35.99
CA PRO A 436 4.21 30.38 34.87
C PRO A 436 4.92 29.11 35.37
N ALA A 437 4.89 28.04 34.58
CA ALA A 437 5.54 26.77 34.91
C ALA A 437 7.02 26.98 35.28
N ASN A 438 7.49 26.29 36.32
CA ASN A 438 8.88 26.34 36.81
C ASN A 438 9.41 27.74 37.21
N SER A 439 8.55 28.73 37.39
CA SER A 439 8.95 30.10 37.73
C SER A 439 8.98 30.35 39.25
N THR A 440 9.73 31.36 39.69
CA THR A 440 9.89 31.68 41.12
C THR A 440 9.32 33.04 41.48
N VAL A 441 8.40 33.08 42.44
CA VAL A 441 7.96 34.32 43.10
C VAL A 441 8.77 34.56 44.36
N SER A 442 9.31 35.78 44.51
CA SER A 442 10.19 36.16 45.63
C SER A 442 9.65 37.33 46.43
N GLY A 443 10.17 37.49 47.66
CA GLY A 443 9.87 38.62 48.55
C GLY A 443 8.63 38.43 49.43
N LEU A 444 8.17 37.18 49.60
CA LEU A 444 6.99 36.83 50.38
C LEU A 444 7.28 36.89 51.89
N SER A 445 6.31 37.33 52.71
CA SER A 445 6.42 37.33 54.17
C SER A 445 5.05 37.15 54.85
N VAL A 446 5.02 36.46 56.00
CA VAL A 446 3.78 36.09 56.71
C VAL A 446 3.77 36.64 58.13
N GLY A 447 2.61 37.09 58.62
CA GLY A 447 2.41 37.52 60.00
C GLY A 447 0.98 37.28 60.49
N ILE A 448 0.79 37.17 61.81
CA ILE A 448 -0.51 37.00 62.47
C ILE A 448 -0.71 38.13 63.48
N TYR A 449 -1.87 38.78 63.42
CA TYR A 449 -2.17 39.94 64.26
C TYR A 449 -3.61 39.94 64.79
N LEU A 450 -3.82 40.61 65.93
CA LEU A 450 -5.15 40.83 66.51
C LEU A 450 -5.83 42.08 65.92
N THR A 451 -7.13 42.23 66.18
CA THR A 451 -7.86 43.49 65.96
C THR A 451 -7.07 44.68 66.52
N GLY A 452 -6.79 45.68 65.69
CA GLY A 452 -5.89 46.79 66.02
C GLY A 452 -4.46 46.67 65.47
N GLY A 453 -4.10 45.55 64.83
CA GLY A 453 -2.85 45.41 64.05
C GLY A 453 -1.64 44.89 64.84
N THR A 454 -1.77 44.63 66.14
CA THR A 454 -0.70 44.10 66.99
C THR A 454 -0.29 42.70 66.55
N GLN A 455 0.95 42.54 66.10
CA GLN A 455 1.53 41.24 65.72
C GLN A 455 1.71 40.35 66.96
N VAL A 456 1.29 39.09 66.83
CA VAL A 456 1.31 38.09 67.91
C VAL A 456 2.00 36.78 67.52
N ALA A 457 2.50 36.65 66.29
CA ALA A 457 3.29 35.50 65.85
C ALA A 457 4.79 35.81 65.76
N LYS A 458 5.58 34.74 65.89
CA LYS A 458 6.92 34.60 65.32
C LYS A 458 6.87 33.50 64.27
N VAL A 459 7.67 33.62 63.23
CA VAL A 459 7.90 32.56 62.23
C VAL A 459 9.38 32.16 62.36
N GLN A 460 9.66 30.86 62.31
CA GLN A 460 11.02 30.34 62.43
C GLN A 460 11.83 30.67 61.17
N ASN A 461 13.08 31.11 61.35
CA ASN A 461 13.99 31.42 60.25
C ASN A 461 14.49 30.14 59.58
N ALA A 462 14.95 30.24 58.32
CA ALA A 462 15.41 29.09 57.53
C ALA A 462 16.59 28.30 58.16
N ASN A 463 17.34 28.93 59.08
CA ASN A 463 18.41 28.30 59.85
C ASN A 463 17.94 27.66 61.18
N GLY A 464 16.61 27.56 61.40
CA GLY A 464 16.01 27.01 62.62
C GLY A 464 15.95 27.98 63.82
N SER A 465 16.50 29.19 63.71
CA SER A 465 16.43 30.19 64.80
C SER A 465 15.08 30.91 64.89
N TRP A 466 14.77 31.47 66.05
CA TRP A 466 13.54 32.24 66.29
C TRP A 466 13.83 33.75 66.36
N PRO A 467 13.05 34.62 65.68
CA PRO A 467 13.16 36.06 65.78
C PRO A 467 13.05 36.57 67.23
N SER A 468 13.68 37.71 67.54
CA SER A 468 13.66 38.30 68.89
C SER A 468 12.29 38.92 69.24
N ALA A 469 11.66 39.62 68.30
CA ALA A 469 10.34 40.26 68.43
C ALA A 469 9.22 39.46 67.73
N TYR A 470 7.95 39.76 68.05
CA TYR A 470 6.78 39.28 67.30
C TYR A 470 6.55 40.20 66.09
N GLY A 471 6.26 39.63 64.92
CA GLY A 471 6.27 40.36 63.66
C GLY A 471 5.99 39.50 62.43
N TYR A 472 6.22 40.08 61.25
CA TYR A 472 6.27 39.31 60.00
C TYR A 472 7.55 38.46 59.95
N SER A 473 7.52 37.36 59.20
CA SER A 473 8.68 36.54 58.87
C SER A 473 9.77 37.32 58.13
N GLU A 474 10.98 36.76 58.09
CA GLU A 474 11.94 37.07 57.04
C GLU A 474 11.33 36.79 55.65
N THR A 475 11.86 37.44 54.61
CA THR A 475 11.37 37.25 53.24
C THR A 475 11.80 35.91 52.67
N PHE A 476 10.86 35.20 52.02
CA PHE A 476 11.11 33.94 51.35
C PHE A 476 10.61 33.96 49.90
N SER A 477 10.87 32.86 49.18
CA SER A 477 10.45 32.63 47.80
C SER A 477 9.72 31.30 47.66
N VAL A 478 8.91 31.19 46.63
CA VAL A 478 8.19 29.97 46.21
C VAL A 478 8.46 29.75 44.73
N THR A 479 8.87 28.54 44.36
CA THR A 479 9.04 28.11 42.97
C THR A 479 7.87 27.21 42.59
N SER A 480 7.24 27.47 41.44
CA SER A 480 6.20 26.60 40.90
C SER A 480 6.78 25.35 40.24
N ASN A 481 5.97 24.31 40.16
CA ASN A 481 6.20 23.12 39.35
C ASN A 481 5.82 23.37 37.87
N SER A 482 5.87 22.32 37.05
CA SER A 482 5.47 22.34 35.64
C SER A 482 4.01 22.71 35.39
N GLN A 483 3.14 22.65 36.41
CA GLN A 483 1.72 23.02 36.34
C GLN A 483 1.46 24.45 36.85
N GLY A 484 2.48 25.20 37.25
CA GLY A 484 2.32 26.58 37.75
C GLY A 484 1.91 26.69 39.22
N ARG A 485 2.04 25.62 40.01
CA ARG A 485 1.75 25.58 41.44
C ARG A 485 3.01 25.38 42.28
N GLY A 486 3.16 26.13 43.37
CA GLY A 486 4.27 25.96 44.32
C GLY A 486 3.86 26.34 45.75
N TYR A 487 4.65 25.95 46.75
CA TYR A 487 4.35 26.26 48.15
C TYR A 487 5.59 26.42 49.04
N LYS A 488 5.37 26.91 50.26
CA LYS A 488 6.35 26.94 51.34
C LYS A 488 5.68 26.70 52.70
N ASP A 489 6.19 25.75 53.46
CA ASP A 489 5.78 25.52 54.84
C ASP A 489 6.61 26.35 55.82
N LEU A 490 5.92 26.95 56.78
CA LEU A 490 6.47 27.89 57.75
C LEU A 490 6.10 27.44 59.17
N THR A 491 7.08 27.27 60.05
CA THR A 491 6.85 26.98 61.47
C THR A 491 6.57 28.26 62.24
N VAL A 492 5.46 28.30 63.00
CA VAL A 492 4.89 29.48 63.63
C VAL A 492 4.72 29.26 65.14
N ARG A 493 4.96 30.32 65.92
CA ARG A 493 4.75 30.38 67.38
C ARG A 493 3.94 31.61 67.75
N ILE A 494 2.81 31.44 68.43
CA ILE A 494 2.01 32.55 68.97
C ILE A 494 2.58 33.03 70.32
N LYS A 495 2.37 34.31 70.63
CA LYS A 495 2.66 34.91 71.93
C LYS A 495 1.79 34.24 73.02
N PRO A 496 2.40 33.64 74.07
CA PRO A 496 1.64 32.96 75.12
C PRO A 496 0.55 33.84 75.76
N GLY A 497 -0.61 33.25 76.03
CA GLY A 497 -1.79 33.95 76.57
C GLY A 497 -2.62 34.73 75.55
N THR A 498 -2.35 34.59 74.25
CA THR A 498 -3.14 35.22 73.18
C THR A 498 -4.27 34.29 72.72
N ALA A 499 -5.52 34.72 72.73
CA ALA A 499 -6.67 33.94 72.28
C ALA A 499 -7.74 34.80 71.61
N GLY A 500 -8.64 34.18 70.85
CA GLY A 500 -9.75 34.85 70.15
C GLY A 500 -9.49 35.11 68.67
N ALA A 501 -10.29 36.01 68.08
CA ALA A 501 -10.21 36.32 66.66
C ALA A 501 -8.91 37.06 66.29
N ALA A 502 -8.29 36.64 65.20
CA ALA A 502 -7.06 37.19 64.65
C ALA A 502 -7.10 37.18 63.11
N SER A 503 -6.05 37.69 62.49
CA SER A 503 -5.89 37.66 61.04
C SER A 503 -4.49 37.17 60.67
N LEU A 504 -4.44 36.18 59.79
CA LEU A 504 -3.24 35.69 59.13
C LEU A 504 -3.07 36.47 57.81
N ARG A 505 -1.89 37.03 57.56
CA ARG A 505 -1.64 37.86 56.36
C ARG A 505 -0.35 37.49 55.64
N LEU A 506 -0.45 37.37 54.31
CA LEU A 506 0.66 37.28 53.37
C LEU A 506 0.96 38.67 52.80
N ARG A 507 2.24 38.97 52.63
CA ARG A 507 2.74 40.16 51.95
C ARG A 507 3.80 39.78 50.91
N GLN A 508 3.95 40.60 49.88
CA GLN A 508 5.10 40.58 48.98
C GLN A 508 5.76 41.96 48.96
N ASN A 509 7.07 42.03 49.23
CA ASN A 509 7.84 43.27 49.27
C ASN A 509 7.17 44.38 50.15
N GLY A 510 6.50 43.96 51.23
CA GLY A 510 5.75 44.83 52.15
C GLY A 510 4.28 45.10 51.79
N ASN A 511 3.87 44.90 50.53
CA ASN A 511 2.48 45.06 50.09
C ASN A 511 1.62 43.86 50.51
N ASN A 512 0.36 44.09 50.88
CA ASN A 512 -0.55 43.00 51.30
C ASN A 512 -1.03 42.21 50.08
N LEU A 513 -0.91 40.88 50.09
CA LEU A 513 -1.43 39.98 49.05
C LEU A 513 -2.74 39.30 49.48
N LEU A 514 -2.72 38.62 50.62
CA LEU A 514 -3.85 37.84 51.14
C LEU A 514 -4.01 38.12 52.64
N THR A 515 -5.24 38.21 53.13
CA THR A 515 -5.55 38.24 54.57
C THR A 515 -6.75 37.34 54.84
N THR A 516 -6.56 36.36 55.73
CA THR A 516 -7.57 35.39 56.14
C THR A 516 -7.90 35.60 57.61
N SER A 517 -9.18 35.59 57.96
CA SER A 517 -9.63 35.59 59.36
C SER A 517 -9.37 34.22 59.99
N VAL A 518 -8.75 34.20 61.16
CA VAL A 518 -8.40 32.98 61.91
C VAL A 518 -8.79 33.14 63.38
N SER A 519 -8.79 32.05 64.14
CA SER A 519 -8.98 32.09 65.60
C SER A 519 -7.80 31.43 66.31
N LEU A 520 -7.44 31.95 67.48
CA LEU A 520 -6.35 31.47 68.32
C LEU A 520 -6.91 30.86 69.60
N ALA A 521 -6.51 29.64 69.94
CA ALA A 521 -6.94 28.96 71.17
C ALA A 521 -5.88 27.98 71.69
N ASP A 522 -6.09 27.48 72.91
CA ASP A 522 -5.28 26.40 73.48
C ASP A 522 -5.79 25.06 72.93
N VAL A 523 -5.28 24.71 71.75
CA VAL A 523 -5.54 23.46 71.02
C VAL A 523 -4.20 22.82 70.64
N PRO A 524 -4.10 21.48 70.54
CA PRO A 524 -2.90 20.82 70.05
C PRO A 524 -2.52 21.30 68.65
N ALA A 525 -1.21 21.31 68.36
CA ALA A 525 -0.72 21.49 67.01
C ALA A 525 -1.02 20.25 66.17
N GLU A 526 -1.70 20.46 65.05
CA GLU A 526 -1.94 19.44 64.03
C GLU A 526 -0.85 19.54 62.95
N PRO A 527 -0.38 18.42 62.37
CA PRO A 527 0.48 18.48 61.20
C PRO A 527 -0.27 19.17 60.05
N LEU A 528 0.45 19.91 59.21
CA LEU A 528 -0.12 20.31 57.92
C LEU A 528 -0.45 19.07 57.10
N PRO A 529 -1.53 19.09 56.30
CA PRO A 529 -1.76 18.08 55.28
C PRO A 529 -0.51 17.93 54.41
N GLU A 530 -0.07 16.70 54.17
CA GLU A 530 0.91 16.44 53.12
C GLU A 530 0.40 16.99 51.78
N GLU A 531 1.30 17.37 50.87
CA GLU A 531 0.86 17.75 49.53
C GLU A 531 0.33 16.50 48.83
N GLY A 532 -1.00 16.43 48.65
CA GLY A 532 -1.70 15.21 48.25
C GLY A 532 -2.26 14.37 49.41
N ASP A 533 -2.43 14.93 50.62
CA ASP A 533 -3.00 14.23 51.79
C ASP A 533 -4.32 13.49 51.44
N PRO A 534 -4.34 12.14 51.51
CA PRO A 534 -5.50 11.34 51.14
C PRO A 534 -6.69 11.50 52.10
N ASN A 535 -6.57 12.25 53.21
CA ASN A 535 -7.70 12.59 54.08
C ASN A 535 -8.55 13.76 53.55
N GLN A 536 -8.10 14.49 52.52
CA GLN A 536 -8.92 15.45 51.76
C GLN A 536 -9.28 14.98 50.35
N ILE A 537 -8.74 13.85 49.89
CA ILE A 537 -9.18 13.20 48.65
C ILE A 537 -10.31 12.22 49.04
N PRO A 538 -11.57 12.46 48.64
CA PRO A 538 -12.63 11.48 48.83
C PRO A 538 -12.21 10.10 48.30
N ALA A 539 -12.68 9.03 48.93
CA ALA A 539 -12.50 7.70 48.33
C ALA A 539 -13.10 7.69 46.91
N LEU A 540 -12.42 7.03 45.98
CA LEU A 540 -12.89 6.89 44.60
C LEU A 540 -14.32 6.35 44.61
N SER A 541 -15.22 7.07 43.97
CA SER A 541 -16.64 6.75 43.84
C SER A 541 -17.04 6.67 42.37
N THR A 542 -18.14 6.00 42.09
CA THR A 542 -18.71 5.95 40.73
C THR A 542 -19.29 7.31 40.34
N ILE A 543 -19.37 7.61 39.04
CA ILE A 543 -19.91 8.90 38.57
C ILE A 543 -21.37 9.08 39.01
N ALA A 544 -22.18 8.01 39.05
CA ALA A 544 -23.53 8.07 39.60
C ALA A 544 -23.57 8.44 41.09
N GLU A 545 -22.69 7.86 41.92
CA GLU A 545 -22.59 8.21 43.34
C GLU A 545 -22.08 9.63 43.56
N GLY A 546 -21.13 10.09 42.73
CA GLY A 546 -20.66 11.49 42.72
C GLY A 546 -21.80 12.46 42.42
N ARG A 547 -22.54 12.22 41.32
CA ARG A 547 -23.71 13.03 40.91
C ARG A 547 -24.84 13.06 41.95
N SER A 548 -24.88 12.12 42.91
CA SER A 548 -25.87 12.12 44.00
C SER A 548 -25.53 13.06 45.17
N LYS A 549 -24.33 13.63 45.21
CA LYS A 549 -23.92 14.58 46.26
C LYS A 549 -24.47 15.98 46.00
N SER A 550 -24.53 16.81 47.04
CA SER A 550 -24.90 18.22 46.90
C SER A 550 -23.83 19.03 46.14
N GLU A 551 -24.25 20.09 45.46
CA GLU A 551 -23.35 21.11 44.90
C GLU A 551 -22.32 21.59 45.93
N GLY A 552 -21.09 21.88 45.48
CA GLY A 552 -19.94 22.21 46.33
C GLY A 552 -19.27 21.01 47.01
N SER A 553 -19.82 19.80 46.91
CA SER A 553 -19.16 18.60 47.45
C SER A 553 -17.92 18.26 46.62
N LEU A 554 -16.78 18.11 47.29
CA LEU A 554 -15.58 17.52 46.70
C LEU A 554 -15.83 16.03 46.44
N VAL A 555 -15.56 15.56 45.22
CA VAL A 555 -15.69 14.16 44.83
C VAL A 555 -14.44 13.68 44.09
N THR A 556 -14.10 12.40 44.23
CA THR A 556 -13.06 11.73 43.43
C THR A 556 -13.73 10.70 42.52
N LEU A 557 -13.59 10.89 41.21
CA LEU A 557 -14.22 10.11 40.15
C LEU A 557 -13.16 9.59 39.18
N GLN A 558 -13.44 8.48 38.51
CA GLN A 558 -12.61 7.93 37.44
C GLN A 558 -13.49 7.54 36.26
N GLY A 559 -13.00 7.74 35.04
CA GLY A 559 -13.75 7.44 33.83
C GLY A 559 -12.98 7.78 32.56
N THR A 560 -13.48 7.30 31.43
CA THR A 560 -12.90 7.55 30.11
C THR A 560 -13.40 8.88 29.56
N ILE A 561 -12.50 9.72 29.04
CA ILE A 561 -12.85 10.96 28.34
C ILE A 561 -13.58 10.61 27.05
N THR A 562 -14.82 11.06 26.93
CA THR A 562 -15.73 10.71 25.81
C THR A 562 -15.70 11.72 24.66
N THR A 563 -15.07 12.89 24.86
CA THR A 563 -15.04 14.03 23.93
C THR A 563 -13.66 14.68 23.94
N GLU A 564 -13.11 15.02 22.77
CA GLU A 564 -11.79 15.65 22.70
C GLU A 564 -11.75 16.98 23.48
N PRO A 565 -10.79 17.20 24.40
CA PRO A 565 -10.75 18.41 25.22
C PRO A 565 -10.73 19.71 24.41
N GLY A 566 -11.64 20.63 24.76
CA GLY A 566 -11.74 21.95 24.14
C GLY A 566 -12.74 22.08 22.99
N VAL A 567 -13.26 20.98 22.41
CA VAL A 567 -14.31 21.07 21.35
C VAL A 567 -15.59 21.76 21.82
N TYR A 568 -15.84 21.78 23.14
CA TYR A 568 -16.93 22.55 23.74
C TYR A 568 -16.49 23.79 24.54
N GLY A 569 -15.19 24.06 24.62
CA GLY A 569 -14.60 25.27 25.22
C GLY A 569 -13.42 24.99 26.14
N GLY A 570 -12.42 25.89 26.14
CA GLY A 570 -11.24 25.77 27.02
C GLY A 570 -10.45 24.48 26.79
N GLN A 571 -10.23 23.71 27.86
CA GLN A 571 -9.81 22.31 27.80
C GLN A 571 -10.88 21.40 28.45
N ALA A 572 -12.14 21.84 28.44
CA ALA A 572 -13.22 21.10 29.04
C ALA A 572 -13.66 19.91 28.16
N PHE A 573 -14.14 18.85 28.80
CA PHE A 573 -14.54 17.59 28.17
C PHE A 573 -15.64 16.90 29.00
N TYR A 574 -16.27 15.86 28.45
CA TYR A 574 -17.10 14.93 29.21
C TYR A 574 -16.32 13.64 29.51
N MET A 575 -16.54 13.05 30.67
CA MET A 575 -16.03 11.73 31.04
C MET A 575 -17.17 10.80 31.48
N GLN A 576 -16.98 9.50 31.28
CA GLN A 576 -18.00 8.48 31.56
C GLN A 576 -17.40 7.20 32.15
N ASP A 577 -18.15 6.57 33.05
CA ASP A 577 -17.95 5.21 33.54
C ASP A 577 -19.18 4.33 33.21
N GLU A 578 -19.25 3.12 33.72
CA GLU A 578 -20.40 2.23 33.50
C GLU A 578 -21.71 2.81 34.06
N THR A 579 -21.62 3.61 35.12
CA THR A 579 -22.76 4.12 35.92
C THR A 579 -23.32 5.44 35.40
N GLY A 580 -22.47 6.36 34.94
CA GLY A 580 -22.80 7.77 34.79
C GLY A 580 -21.83 8.51 33.87
N GLY A 581 -22.20 9.73 33.48
CA GLY A 581 -21.32 10.65 32.77
C GLY A 581 -21.37 12.05 33.41
N ILE A 582 -20.31 12.83 33.27
CA ILE A 582 -20.21 14.16 33.87
C ILE A 582 -19.36 15.09 32.99
N TYR A 583 -19.72 16.37 32.97
CA TYR A 583 -18.92 17.41 32.33
C TYR A 583 -17.77 17.82 33.27
N VAL A 584 -16.60 18.09 32.70
CA VAL A 584 -15.40 18.50 33.42
C VAL A 584 -14.94 19.84 32.86
N PHE A 585 -15.12 20.89 33.63
CA PHE A 585 -14.67 22.24 33.31
C PHE A 585 -13.27 22.46 33.88
N GLN A 586 -12.26 22.39 33.01
CA GLN A 586 -10.85 22.48 33.39
C GLN A 586 -9.99 23.08 32.26
N SER A 587 -8.73 23.45 32.57
CA SER A 587 -7.84 24.21 31.68
C SER A 587 -6.47 23.56 31.43
N THR A 588 -6.18 22.40 32.03
CA THR A 588 -4.93 21.64 31.84
C THR A 588 -4.94 20.90 30.51
N SER A 589 -3.88 21.04 29.73
CA SER A 589 -3.66 20.33 28.46
C SER A 589 -2.97 18.97 28.66
N GLY A 590 -2.96 18.12 27.62
CA GLY A 590 -2.32 16.80 27.64
C GLY A 590 -3.27 15.63 27.94
N PHE A 591 -4.57 15.88 27.84
CA PHE A 591 -5.63 14.87 27.87
C PHE A 591 -6.26 14.76 26.48
N HIS A 592 -6.68 13.55 26.11
CA HIS A 592 -7.32 13.24 24.83
C HIS A 592 -8.55 12.35 25.01
N GLN A 593 -9.42 12.31 24.00
CA GLN A 593 -10.52 11.36 23.91
C GLN A 593 -9.98 9.91 23.99
N GLY A 594 -10.58 9.08 24.86
CA GLY A 594 -10.11 7.73 25.17
C GLY A 594 -9.13 7.65 26.35
N ASP A 595 -8.65 8.76 26.90
CA ASP A 595 -7.87 8.74 28.14
C ASP A 595 -8.76 8.34 29.32
N VAL A 596 -8.26 7.43 30.16
CA VAL A 596 -8.87 7.15 31.47
C VAL A 596 -8.21 8.09 32.46
N ILE A 597 -9.02 8.97 33.05
CA ILE A 597 -8.55 9.91 34.07
C ILE A 597 -9.17 9.58 35.42
N LYS A 598 -8.42 9.90 36.48
CA LYS A 598 -8.93 10.03 37.84
C LYS A 598 -8.82 11.50 38.24
N ILE A 599 -9.93 12.06 38.71
CA ILE A 599 -10.10 13.49 38.96
C ILE A 599 -10.71 13.71 40.35
N THR A 600 -10.21 14.71 41.06
CA THR A 600 -10.77 15.18 42.33
C THR A 600 -11.11 16.66 42.20
N ALA A 601 -12.40 16.98 42.30
CA ALA A 601 -12.95 18.30 42.01
C ALA A 601 -14.27 18.52 42.77
N PRO A 602 -14.61 19.77 43.15
CA PRO A 602 -15.96 20.11 43.60
C PRO A 602 -16.99 19.97 42.48
N LEU A 603 -18.19 19.50 42.83
CA LEU A 603 -19.38 19.59 41.97
C LEU A 603 -19.85 21.05 41.90
N ALA A 604 -20.17 21.52 40.69
CA ALA A 604 -20.75 22.82 40.43
C ALA A 604 -21.97 22.69 39.50
N LEU A 605 -22.86 23.70 39.52
CA LEU A 605 -23.96 23.81 38.57
C LEU A 605 -23.80 25.07 37.71
N TYR A 606 -23.40 24.92 36.45
CA TYR A 606 -23.16 26.04 35.53
C TYR A 606 -24.03 25.95 34.28
N ASN A 607 -24.76 27.03 33.96
CA ASN A 607 -25.78 27.04 32.91
C ASN A 607 -26.72 25.81 32.97
N THR A 608 -27.10 25.36 34.17
CA THR A 608 -27.88 24.13 34.47
C THR A 608 -27.19 22.78 34.21
N GLU A 609 -25.98 22.74 33.65
CA GLU A 609 -25.17 21.51 33.54
C GLU A 609 -24.53 21.19 34.90
N LEU A 610 -24.53 19.92 35.29
CA LEU A 610 -23.86 19.43 36.49
C LEU A 610 -22.43 19.04 36.10
N GLU A 611 -21.46 19.74 36.67
CA GLU A 611 -20.06 19.65 36.24
C GLU A 611 -19.10 19.46 37.42
N LEU A 612 -17.90 18.96 37.11
CA LEU A 612 -16.72 19.13 37.94
C LEU A 612 -16.01 20.42 37.51
N ALA A 613 -15.78 21.33 38.44
CA ALA A 613 -15.03 22.57 38.20
C ALA A 613 -13.81 22.65 39.12
N ASP A 614 -12.85 23.52 38.80
CA ASP A 614 -11.68 23.83 39.65
C ASP A 614 -10.97 22.58 40.24
N PRO A 615 -10.50 21.63 39.40
CA PRO A 615 -9.94 20.37 39.89
C PRO A 615 -8.69 20.58 40.75
N ILE A 616 -8.67 19.97 41.93
CA ILE A 616 -7.52 20.00 42.85
C ILE A 616 -6.51 18.89 42.56
N ALA A 617 -6.95 17.84 41.86
CA ALA A 617 -6.09 16.80 41.31
C ALA A 617 -6.73 16.22 40.04
N ILE A 618 -5.93 16.03 38.99
CA ILE A 618 -6.34 15.36 37.76
C ILE A 618 -5.14 14.57 37.22
N GLU A 619 -5.30 13.27 37.06
CA GLU A 619 -4.25 12.34 36.62
C GLU A 619 -4.78 11.44 35.49
N LYS A 620 -3.95 11.24 34.45
CA LYS A 620 -4.18 10.21 33.43
C LYS A 620 -3.69 8.87 33.99
N VAL A 621 -4.62 7.96 34.26
CA VAL A 621 -4.33 6.63 34.82
C VAL A 621 -4.24 5.54 33.75
N GLY A 622 -4.59 5.85 32.50
CA GLY A 622 -4.43 4.96 31.36
C GLY A 622 -5.15 5.46 30.11
N THR A 623 -5.43 4.54 29.20
CA THR A 623 -6.30 4.73 28.03
C THR A 623 -7.26 3.55 27.93
N ALA A 624 -8.42 3.78 27.32
CA ALA A 624 -9.45 2.77 27.07
C ALA A 624 -10.18 3.08 25.75
N GLU A 625 -10.83 2.07 25.18
CA GLU A 625 -11.82 2.32 24.13
C GLU A 625 -12.95 3.21 24.66
N LEU A 626 -13.56 3.97 23.75
CA LEU A 626 -14.68 4.83 24.12
C LEU A 626 -15.87 3.98 24.58
N PRO A 627 -16.53 4.33 25.70
CA PRO A 627 -17.75 3.67 26.13
C PRO A 627 -18.75 3.57 24.97
N LEU A 628 -19.34 2.39 24.78
CA LEU A 628 -20.41 2.21 23.79
C LEU A 628 -21.58 3.14 24.12
N PRO A 629 -22.20 3.78 23.11
CA PRO A 629 -23.29 4.71 23.34
C PRO A 629 -24.50 3.95 23.89
N LYS A 630 -25.14 4.48 24.95
CA LYS A 630 -26.35 3.89 25.52
C LYS A 630 -27.55 4.25 24.64
N GLN A 631 -28.24 3.26 24.08
CA GLN A 631 -29.44 3.51 23.28
C GLN A 631 -30.51 4.22 24.13
N ALA A 632 -31.05 5.32 23.63
CA ALA A 632 -32.03 6.15 24.32
C ALA A 632 -33.19 6.53 23.39
N ALA A 633 -34.40 6.64 23.95
CA ALA A 633 -35.55 7.23 23.25
C ALA A 633 -35.57 8.77 23.38
N SER A 634 -34.99 9.31 24.45
CA SER A 634 -34.92 10.75 24.70
C SER A 634 -33.62 11.18 25.40
N VAL A 635 -33.15 12.39 25.13
CA VAL A 635 -32.14 13.11 25.90
C VAL A 635 -32.80 13.78 27.12
N ASN A 636 -32.36 13.46 28.33
CA ASN A 636 -33.01 13.92 29.56
C ASN A 636 -32.06 13.89 30.79
N ALA A 637 -32.62 14.12 31.98
CA ALA A 637 -31.87 14.15 33.25
C ALA A 637 -31.16 12.82 33.57
N ASP A 638 -31.78 11.68 33.25
CA ASP A 638 -31.33 10.35 33.66
C ASP A 638 -30.08 9.90 32.89
N ASN A 639 -29.86 10.45 31.70
CA ASN A 639 -28.70 10.15 30.85
C ASN A 639 -27.72 11.33 30.66
N GLN A 640 -27.91 12.44 31.40
CA GLN A 640 -27.02 13.61 31.34
C GLN A 640 -25.54 13.23 31.55
N GLY A 641 -24.69 13.78 30.70
CA GLY A 641 -23.25 13.56 30.64
C GLY A 641 -22.82 12.26 29.94
N GLN A 642 -23.75 11.35 29.63
CA GLN A 642 -23.43 10.07 28.97
C GLN A 642 -23.45 10.21 27.44
N LEU A 643 -22.61 9.39 26.79
CA LEU A 643 -22.73 9.09 25.37
C LEU A 643 -23.98 8.22 25.13
N VAL A 644 -24.92 8.73 24.33
CA VAL A 644 -26.18 8.07 23.99
C VAL A 644 -26.33 7.91 22.48
N GLU A 645 -27.19 6.98 22.06
CA GLU A 645 -27.55 6.74 20.66
C GLU A 645 -29.06 6.90 20.45
N LEU A 646 -29.45 7.74 19.50
CA LEU A 646 -30.82 7.89 18.99
C LEU A 646 -30.89 7.22 17.62
N LYS A 647 -31.74 6.19 17.48
CA LYS A 647 -31.92 5.48 16.20
C LYS A 647 -33.17 5.92 15.44
N LYS A 648 -33.06 5.85 14.11
CA LYS A 648 -34.13 6.08 13.13
C LYS A 648 -34.84 7.43 13.31
N ALA A 649 -34.10 8.46 13.71
CA ALA A 649 -34.65 9.78 13.94
C ALA A 649 -34.73 10.57 12.62
N THR A 650 -35.88 11.20 12.38
CA THR A 650 -36.08 12.09 11.22
C THR A 650 -35.62 13.50 11.57
N ILE A 651 -34.79 14.11 10.70
CA ILE A 651 -34.29 15.48 10.88
C ILE A 651 -35.38 16.50 10.53
N HIS A 652 -35.60 17.46 11.43
CA HIS A 652 -36.51 18.60 11.26
C HIS A 652 -35.87 19.91 11.75
N ASN A 653 -36.38 21.07 11.29
CA ASN A 653 -36.09 22.38 11.89
C ASN A 653 -34.58 22.75 12.00
N ILE A 654 -33.80 22.56 10.93
CA ILE A 654 -32.37 22.94 10.94
C ILE A 654 -32.23 24.47 11.02
N ILE A 655 -31.58 24.98 12.07
CA ILE A 655 -31.36 26.41 12.32
C ILE A 655 -29.90 26.74 12.68
N THR A 656 -29.42 27.92 12.28
CA THR A 656 -28.08 28.42 12.64
C THR A 656 -27.95 28.73 14.13
N ALA A 657 -26.77 28.49 14.70
CA ALA A 657 -26.45 28.81 16.10
C ALA A 657 -25.06 29.46 16.26
N SER A 658 -24.77 29.96 17.47
CA SER A 658 -23.46 30.58 17.83
C SER A 658 -22.56 29.57 18.55
N PRO A 659 -21.23 29.50 18.30
CA PRO A 659 -20.44 30.35 17.39
C PRO A 659 -20.71 30.07 15.91
N ALA A 660 -20.35 31.01 15.03
CA ALA A 660 -20.60 30.93 13.59
C ALA A 660 -20.15 29.59 12.98
N GLY A 661 -20.98 29.03 12.10
CA GLY A 661 -20.82 27.67 11.55
C GLY A 661 -21.58 26.59 12.33
N SER A 662 -21.89 26.82 13.62
CA SER A 662 -22.68 25.91 14.44
C SER A 662 -24.17 25.94 14.07
N PHE A 663 -24.89 24.88 14.41
CA PHE A 663 -26.32 24.76 14.12
C PHE A 663 -27.02 23.78 15.07
N GLU A 664 -28.35 23.84 15.07
CA GLU A 664 -29.25 23.04 15.88
C GLU A 664 -30.35 22.46 14.99
N PHE A 665 -30.91 21.31 15.36
CA PHE A 665 -32.05 20.69 14.67
C PHE A 665 -32.83 19.76 15.61
N ASP A 666 -34.04 19.39 15.22
CA ASP A 666 -34.87 18.42 15.93
C ASP A 666 -34.73 17.02 15.32
N ALA A 667 -34.49 16.03 16.17
CA ALA A 667 -34.39 14.61 15.83
C ALA A 667 -35.62 13.86 16.35
N VAL A 668 -36.54 13.51 15.45
CA VAL A 668 -37.85 12.93 15.81
C VAL A 668 -37.90 11.43 15.53
N SER A 669 -38.08 10.61 16.56
CA SER A 669 -38.25 9.14 16.45
C SER A 669 -39.40 8.70 17.34
N ASP A 670 -40.27 7.80 16.86
CA ASP A 670 -41.47 7.31 17.56
C ASP A 670 -42.36 8.41 18.21
N GLY A 671 -42.39 9.60 17.61
CA GLY A 671 -43.13 10.77 18.10
C GLY A 671 -42.45 11.57 19.21
N ILE A 672 -41.25 11.17 19.63
CA ILE A 672 -40.40 11.89 20.59
C ILE A 672 -39.44 12.79 19.81
N SER A 673 -39.46 14.10 20.10
CA SER A 673 -38.50 15.06 19.54
C SER A 673 -37.32 15.27 20.50
N ASN A 674 -36.11 15.16 19.96
CA ASN A 674 -34.86 15.42 20.67
C ASN A 674 -34.15 16.61 20.05
N HIS A 675 -33.79 17.61 20.84
CA HIS A 675 -32.98 18.72 20.36
C HIS A 675 -31.53 18.26 20.14
N VAL A 676 -30.97 18.51 18.96
CA VAL A 676 -29.60 18.17 18.60
C VAL A 676 -28.80 19.44 18.36
N ARG A 677 -27.61 19.50 18.96
CA ARG A 677 -26.69 20.62 18.88
C ARG A 677 -25.39 20.18 18.20
N VAL A 678 -25.02 20.88 17.14
CA VAL A 678 -23.77 20.68 16.41
C VAL A 678 -22.91 21.92 16.55
N ASP A 679 -21.72 21.78 17.12
CA ASP A 679 -20.78 22.88 17.33
C ASP A 679 -19.69 22.86 16.25
N ALA A 680 -19.42 24.01 15.61
CA ALA A 680 -18.43 24.12 14.54
C ALA A 680 -17.03 23.61 14.93
N ARG A 681 -16.69 23.65 16.23
CA ARG A 681 -15.41 23.16 16.79
C ARG A 681 -15.27 21.63 16.75
N THR A 682 -16.34 20.89 16.47
CA THR A 682 -16.32 19.43 16.26
C THR A 682 -15.96 19.04 14.82
N GLY A 683 -15.60 20.01 13.97
CA GLY A 683 -15.29 19.80 12.55
C GLY A 683 -16.53 19.70 11.65
N ILE A 684 -17.75 19.78 12.21
CA ILE A 684 -19.00 19.80 11.44
C ILE A 684 -19.53 21.24 11.38
N GLN A 685 -19.63 21.80 10.17
CA GLN A 685 -20.22 23.12 9.94
C GLN A 685 -21.53 23.00 9.15
N LEU A 686 -22.47 23.92 9.36
CA LEU A 686 -23.75 23.92 8.64
C LEU A 686 -23.59 24.01 7.11
N ALA A 687 -22.56 24.72 6.63
CA ALA A 687 -22.29 24.86 5.20
C ALA A 687 -21.95 23.52 4.51
N ASP A 688 -21.34 22.60 5.27
CA ASP A 688 -20.83 21.32 4.78
C ASP A 688 -21.62 20.12 5.34
N PHE A 689 -22.74 20.37 6.02
CA PHE A 689 -23.57 19.32 6.62
C PHE A 689 -24.25 18.49 5.52
N PRO A 690 -23.95 17.18 5.39
CA PRO A 690 -24.40 16.40 4.23
C PRO A 690 -25.87 15.97 4.33
N TYR A 691 -26.49 16.11 5.51
CA TYR A 691 -27.86 15.69 5.78
C TYR A 691 -28.86 16.83 5.61
N LYS A 692 -30.11 16.47 5.29
CA LYS A 692 -31.20 17.39 4.98
C LYS A 692 -32.46 17.05 5.78
N GLU A 693 -33.32 18.04 5.94
CA GLU A 693 -34.64 17.86 6.54
C GLU A 693 -35.43 16.73 5.84
N GLY A 694 -36.12 15.92 6.65
CA GLY A 694 -36.85 14.73 6.22
C GLY A 694 -36.01 13.46 6.04
N GLN A 695 -34.67 13.52 6.17
CA GLN A 695 -33.85 12.30 6.18
C GLN A 695 -33.90 11.60 7.54
N ILE A 696 -33.87 10.27 7.51
CA ILE A 696 -33.82 9.40 8.69
C ILE A 696 -32.35 9.05 8.97
N VAL A 697 -31.89 9.32 10.18
CA VAL A 697 -30.50 9.15 10.63
C VAL A 697 -30.41 8.36 11.93
N ASP A 698 -29.31 7.62 12.07
CA ASP A 698 -28.84 7.13 13.35
C ASP A 698 -27.77 8.11 13.86
N MET A 699 -27.89 8.53 15.12
CA MET A 699 -27.04 9.56 15.72
C MET A 699 -26.57 9.13 17.10
N ARG A 700 -25.32 9.45 17.42
CA ARG A 700 -24.71 9.28 18.73
C ARG A 700 -24.10 10.59 19.20
N GLY A 701 -24.08 10.83 20.49
CA GLY A 701 -23.56 12.09 21.03
C GLY A 701 -23.72 12.16 22.54
N ILE A 702 -23.20 13.23 23.13
CA ILE A 702 -23.33 13.42 24.58
C ILE A 702 -24.69 14.02 24.89
N SER A 703 -25.44 13.36 25.77
CA SER A 703 -26.60 13.97 26.42
C SER A 703 -26.12 15.08 27.35
N ALA A 704 -26.56 16.32 27.10
CA ALA A 704 -26.14 17.50 27.85
C ALA A 704 -27.36 18.37 28.16
N ILE A 705 -27.19 19.34 29.05
CA ILE A 705 -28.19 20.39 29.29
C ILE A 705 -27.53 21.77 29.21
N PHE A 706 -28.20 22.73 28.58
CA PHE A 706 -27.74 24.11 28.55
C PHE A 706 -28.91 25.07 28.74
N LYS A 707 -28.83 25.90 29.78
CA LYS A 707 -29.84 26.91 30.15
C LYS A 707 -31.27 26.34 30.21
N GLY A 708 -31.41 25.13 30.73
CA GLY A 708 -32.69 24.42 30.89
C GLY A 708 -33.13 23.56 29.70
N VAL A 709 -32.37 23.51 28.61
CA VAL A 709 -32.69 22.68 27.42
C VAL A 709 -31.78 21.46 27.36
N TYR A 710 -32.36 20.26 27.38
CA TYR A 710 -31.64 19.01 27.11
C TYR A 710 -31.33 18.89 25.61
N GLN A 711 -30.11 18.51 25.27
CA GLN A 711 -29.59 18.51 23.91
C GLN A 711 -28.60 17.36 23.67
N LEU A 712 -28.66 16.72 22.50
CA LEU A 712 -27.63 15.80 22.03
C LEU A 712 -26.49 16.59 21.38
N LYS A 713 -25.27 16.48 21.91
CA LYS A 713 -24.07 17.12 21.33
C LYS A 713 -23.26 16.09 20.53
N LEU A 714 -23.29 16.20 19.19
CA LEU A 714 -22.47 15.37 18.30
C LEU A 714 -20.99 15.75 18.46
N ARG A 715 -20.08 14.76 18.47
CA ARG A 715 -18.64 14.97 18.74
C ARG A 715 -17.78 15.11 17.48
N GLY A 716 -18.31 14.73 16.31
CA GLY A 716 -17.63 14.79 15.02
C GLY A 716 -18.47 14.16 13.90
N ALA A 717 -18.00 14.20 12.65
CA ALA A 717 -18.78 13.73 11.50
C ALA A 717 -19.19 12.24 11.56
N SER A 718 -18.41 11.40 12.27
CA SER A 718 -18.69 9.99 12.50
C SER A 718 -19.83 9.72 13.49
N ASP A 719 -20.35 10.73 14.16
CA ASP A 719 -21.44 10.60 15.15
C ASP A 719 -22.84 10.64 14.53
N ILE A 720 -22.96 10.80 13.20
CA ILE A 720 -24.23 10.80 12.47
C ILE A 720 -24.10 10.05 11.13
N SER A 721 -25.04 9.16 10.84
CA SER A 721 -25.14 8.41 9.59
C SER A 721 -26.60 8.34 9.11
N LEU A 722 -26.85 8.16 7.81
CA LEU A 722 -28.18 7.73 7.37
C LEU A 722 -28.56 6.44 8.10
N ALA A 723 -29.76 6.37 8.65
CA ALA A 723 -30.23 5.17 9.33
C ALA A 723 -30.30 4.05 8.29
N GLU A 724 -29.70 2.90 8.61
CA GLU A 724 -29.70 1.78 7.70
C GLU A 724 -31.14 1.33 7.45
N ALA A 725 -31.55 1.27 6.18
CA ALA A 725 -32.83 0.69 5.82
C ALA A 725 -32.84 -0.73 6.40
N ALA A 726 -33.88 -1.09 7.15
CA ALA A 726 -33.94 -2.38 7.81
C ALA A 726 -33.65 -3.48 6.77
N LEU A 727 -32.57 -4.24 6.98
CA LEU A 727 -32.09 -5.20 6.02
C LEU A 727 -32.96 -6.46 6.08
N ALA A 728 -33.19 -7.06 4.91
CA ALA A 728 -33.73 -8.41 4.85
C ALA A 728 -32.66 -9.43 5.33
N PRO A 729 -33.06 -10.62 5.83
CA PRO A 729 -32.12 -11.64 6.28
C PRO A 729 -31.17 -12.06 5.15
N VAL A 730 -29.90 -12.36 5.44
CA VAL A 730 -28.92 -12.75 4.41
C VAL A 730 -28.71 -14.25 4.43
N THR A 731 -29.10 -14.93 3.35
CA THR A 731 -28.83 -16.36 3.16
C THR A 731 -27.43 -16.54 2.57
N SER A 732 -26.63 -17.37 3.23
CA SER A 732 -25.36 -17.89 2.72
C SER A 732 -25.54 -19.32 2.21
N VAL A 733 -24.72 -19.73 1.25
CA VAL A 733 -24.71 -21.09 0.68
C VAL A 733 -23.34 -21.73 0.86
N ALA A 734 -23.34 -23.00 1.22
CA ALA A 734 -22.15 -23.86 1.29
C ALA A 734 -22.40 -25.15 0.52
N LEU A 735 -21.38 -25.63 -0.18
CA LEU A 735 -21.36 -26.95 -0.82
C LEU A 735 -20.51 -27.90 0.04
N SER A 736 -20.83 -29.20 0.03
CA SER A 736 -20.11 -30.23 0.81
C SER A 736 -18.65 -30.43 0.39
N GLU A 737 -18.30 -30.00 -0.81
CA GLU A 737 -16.96 -29.98 -1.37
C GLU A 737 -16.84 -28.80 -2.35
N VAL A 738 -15.60 -28.40 -2.66
CA VAL A 738 -15.30 -27.41 -3.70
C VAL A 738 -15.20 -28.11 -5.06
N PRO A 739 -15.58 -27.46 -6.17
CA PRO A 739 -15.41 -28.04 -7.50
C PRO A 739 -13.92 -28.19 -7.83
N ASN A 740 -13.63 -28.93 -8.90
CA ASN A 740 -12.29 -28.98 -9.47
C ASN A 740 -11.92 -27.65 -10.16
N ASP A 741 -10.68 -27.56 -10.68
CA ASP A 741 -10.13 -26.37 -11.35
C ASP A 741 -10.87 -25.96 -12.65
N HIS A 742 -11.91 -26.70 -13.08
CA HIS A 742 -12.77 -26.39 -14.22
C HIS A 742 -14.24 -26.11 -13.80
N ASP A 743 -14.50 -25.85 -12.52
CA ASP A 743 -15.83 -25.66 -11.91
C ASP A 743 -16.76 -26.89 -11.93
N TRP A 744 -16.25 -28.10 -12.13
CA TRP A 744 -17.06 -29.33 -12.21
C TRP A 744 -16.89 -30.25 -11.00
N PHE A 745 -17.93 -31.03 -10.73
CA PHE A 745 -17.92 -32.14 -9.77
C PHE A 745 -18.16 -33.48 -10.47
N ASN A 746 -17.29 -34.46 -10.22
CA ASN A 746 -17.46 -35.85 -10.67
C ASN A 746 -18.20 -36.77 -9.66
N ARG A 747 -19.01 -36.16 -8.79
CA ARG A 747 -19.94 -36.84 -7.86
C ARG A 747 -21.06 -35.88 -7.45
N GLY A 748 -22.11 -36.43 -6.84
CA GLY A 748 -23.19 -35.61 -6.28
C GLY A 748 -22.73 -34.78 -5.08
N VAL A 749 -23.19 -33.54 -5.01
CA VAL A 749 -22.80 -32.54 -4.00
C VAL A 749 -23.99 -32.21 -3.10
N VAL A 750 -23.75 -31.92 -1.81
CA VAL A 750 -24.79 -31.46 -0.89
C VAL A 750 -24.70 -29.95 -0.72
N LEU A 751 -25.79 -29.25 -1.00
CA LEU A 751 -25.96 -27.82 -0.79
C LEU A 751 -26.62 -27.55 0.56
N THR A 752 -26.00 -26.68 1.35
CA THR A 752 -26.50 -26.20 2.65
C THR A 752 -26.75 -24.70 2.57
N LEU A 753 -27.93 -24.25 3.00
CA LEU A 753 -28.25 -22.84 3.18
C LEU A 753 -28.25 -22.49 4.68
N THR A 754 -27.63 -21.36 5.02
CA THR A 754 -27.55 -20.83 6.39
C THR A 754 -27.86 -19.34 6.37
N THR A 755 -28.88 -18.92 7.09
CA THR A 755 -29.21 -17.49 7.27
C THR A 755 -28.44 -16.88 8.42
N ASP A 756 -27.87 -15.70 8.21
CA ASP A 756 -27.67 -14.80 9.34
C ASP A 756 -29.02 -14.22 9.78
N ASN A 757 -29.22 -14.10 11.09
CA ASN A 757 -30.44 -13.52 11.63
C ASN A 757 -30.16 -12.11 12.12
N GLN A 758 -29.91 -11.21 11.17
CA GLN A 758 -29.63 -9.78 11.44
C GLN A 758 -30.86 -9.03 11.99
N GLY A 759 -32.06 -9.62 11.88
CA GLY A 759 -33.28 -9.15 12.54
C GLY A 759 -33.62 -10.01 13.76
N SER A 760 -34.23 -9.42 14.78
CA SER A 760 -34.54 -10.10 16.06
C SER A 760 -35.77 -11.02 16.03
N GLY A 761 -36.06 -11.69 14.91
CA GLY A 761 -37.26 -12.50 14.71
C GLY A 761 -37.02 -13.77 13.89
N GLU A 762 -38.04 -14.62 13.72
CA GLU A 762 -37.89 -15.85 12.93
C GLU A 762 -37.72 -15.55 11.43
N VAL A 763 -37.02 -16.43 10.72
CA VAL A 763 -36.72 -16.30 9.29
C VAL A 763 -37.14 -17.57 8.56
N THR A 764 -37.81 -17.40 7.41
CA THR A 764 -38.14 -18.51 6.50
C THR A 764 -37.26 -18.44 5.25
N THR A 765 -36.33 -19.38 5.12
CA THR A 765 -35.55 -19.58 3.89
C THR A 765 -36.32 -20.42 2.90
N LYS A 766 -36.26 -20.02 1.63
CA LYS A 766 -36.83 -20.75 0.51
C LYS A 766 -35.81 -20.95 -0.60
N TYR A 767 -36.03 -21.99 -1.40
CA TYR A 767 -35.19 -22.30 -2.55
C TYR A 767 -35.99 -22.94 -3.69
N ALA A 768 -35.45 -22.86 -4.91
CA ALA A 768 -35.95 -23.54 -6.10
C ALA A 768 -34.76 -24.07 -6.92
N MET A 769 -34.80 -25.35 -7.28
CA MET A 769 -33.79 -25.97 -8.14
C MET A 769 -34.25 -25.97 -9.60
N ASN A 770 -33.36 -25.61 -10.52
CA ASN A 770 -33.52 -25.65 -11.97
C ASN A 770 -34.81 -24.96 -12.47
N GLY A 771 -35.20 -23.85 -11.84
CA GLY A 771 -36.44 -23.11 -12.16
C GLY A 771 -37.74 -23.81 -11.75
N GLY A 772 -37.66 -24.88 -10.95
CA GLY A 772 -38.80 -25.63 -10.42
C GLY A 772 -39.63 -24.88 -9.38
N THR A 773 -40.59 -25.59 -8.78
CA THR A 773 -41.45 -25.01 -7.73
C THR A 773 -40.63 -24.67 -6.48
N GLU A 774 -40.90 -23.49 -5.92
CA GLU A 774 -40.30 -22.99 -4.69
C GLU A 774 -40.69 -23.85 -3.48
N ALA A 775 -39.69 -24.23 -2.68
CA ALA A 775 -39.85 -25.00 -1.46
C ALA A 775 -39.22 -24.27 -0.26
N VAL A 776 -39.74 -24.53 0.95
CA VAL A 776 -39.11 -24.08 2.20
C VAL A 776 -37.87 -24.94 2.45
N TYR A 777 -36.75 -24.31 2.78
CA TYR A 777 -35.51 -25.01 3.10
C TYR A 777 -35.59 -25.56 4.53
N THR A 778 -35.61 -26.89 4.66
CA THR A 778 -35.71 -27.59 5.97
C THR A 778 -34.44 -28.36 6.35
N GLY A 779 -33.39 -28.30 5.52
CA GLY A 779 -32.14 -29.03 5.71
C GLY A 779 -31.37 -29.23 4.39
N PRO A 780 -30.15 -29.79 4.44
CA PRO A 780 -29.27 -29.89 3.27
C PRO A 780 -29.88 -30.67 2.09
N VAL A 781 -29.55 -30.25 0.88
CA VAL A 781 -30.16 -30.71 -0.38
C VAL A 781 -29.10 -31.34 -1.29
N SER A 782 -29.30 -32.58 -1.70
CA SER A 782 -28.39 -33.26 -2.63
C SER A 782 -28.65 -32.87 -4.10
N ILE A 783 -27.58 -32.50 -4.80
CA ILE A 783 -27.54 -32.21 -6.23
C ILE A 783 -26.79 -33.37 -6.91
N THR A 784 -27.54 -34.25 -7.59
CA THR A 784 -27.02 -35.46 -8.25
C THR A 784 -27.39 -35.54 -9.73
N THR A 785 -28.03 -34.51 -10.27
CA THR A 785 -28.43 -34.43 -11.69
C THR A 785 -27.25 -33.91 -12.49
N GLU A 786 -26.91 -34.59 -13.60
CA GLU A 786 -25.84 -34.15 -14.48
C GLU A 786 -26.17 -32.84 -15.21
N GLY A 787 -25.12 -32.13 -15.63
CA GLY A 787 -25.18 -30.82 -16.25
C GLY A 787 -25.15 -29.67 -15.24
N ILE A 788 -25.63 -28.52 -15.70
CA ILE A 788 -25.64 -27.26 -14.97
C ILE A 788 -26.88 -27.20 -14.09
N ASN A 789 -26.70 -27.22 -12.76
CA ASN A 789 -27.79 -27.08 -11.80
C ASN A 789 -27.82 -25.66 -11.24
N THR A 790 -28.95 -24.97 -11.37
CA THR A 790 -29.16 -23.63 -10.82
C THR A 790 -30.01 -23.70 -9.57
N VAL A 791 -29.50 -23.24 -8.42
CA VAL A 791 -30.26 -23.17 -7.18
C VAL A 791 -30.50 -21.71 -6.80
N ARG A 792 -31.74 -21.24 -7.01
CA ARG A 792 -32.20 -19.93 -6.57
C ARG A 792 -32.68 -20.01 -5.13
N TYR A 793 -32.30 -19.06 -4.28
CA TYR A 793 -32.68 -19.06 -2.86
C TYR A 793 -32.79 -17.65 -2.30
N TYR A 794 -33.62 -17.49 -1.26
CA TYR A 794 -33.81 -16.24 -0.53
C TYR A 794 -34.47 -16.49 0.82
N SER A 795 -34.40 -15.52 1.72
CA SER A 795 -35.07 -15.56 3.02
C SER A 795 -36.06 -14.44 3.24
N VAL A 796 -37.05 -14.69 4.10
CA VAL A 796 -38.10 -13.73 4.50
C VAL A 796 -38.10 -13.61 6.02
N GLY A 797 -37.96 -12.39 6.53
CA GLY A 797 -38.04 -12.11 7.97
C GLY A 797 -39.48 -11.90 8.45
N THR A 798 -39.74 -12.14 9.74
CA THR A 798 -41.05 -11.88 10.39
C THR A 798 -41.53 -10.42 10.31
N ASN A 799 -40.65 -9.47 10.01
CA ASN A 799 -40.97 -8.06 9.75
C ASN A 799 -41.50 -7.80 8.32
N GLY A 800 -41.63 -8.84 7.49
CA GLY A 800 -42.10 -8.75 6.11
C GLY A 800 -41.03 -8.37 5.08
N LEU A 801 -39.76 -8.23 5.50
CA LEU A 801 -38.66 -7.95 4.58
C LEU A 801 -38.19 -9.22 3.88
N VAL A 802 -37.98 -9.12 2.57
CA VAL A 802 -37.62 -10.22 1.67
C VAL A 802 -36.23 -9.97 1.13
N GLU A 803 -35.37 -10.97 1.21
CA GLU A 803 -34.02 -10.94 0.64
C GLU A 803 -34.09 -10.90 -0.89
N GLU A 804 -33.23 -10.09 -1.52
CA GLU A 804 -33.03 -10.17 -2.97
C GLU A 804 -32.50 -11.55 -3.34
N ALA A 805 -33.26 -12.25 -4.19
CA ALA A 805 -33.09 -13.68 -4.34
C ALA A 805 -31.85 -14.05 -5.16
N LYS A 806 -30.90 -14.68 -4.45
CA LYS A 806 -29.62 -15.16 -4.95
C LYS A 806 -29.77 -16.41 -5.79
N SER A 807 -28.70 -16.75 -6.51
CA SER A 807 -28.59 -17.98 -7.27
C SER A 807 -27.15 -18.50 -7.23
N ILE A 808 -26.98 -19.81 -7.13
CA ILE A 808 -25.71 -20.51 -7.35
C ILE A 808 -25.84 -21.47 -8.52
N GLU A 809 -24.77 -21.64 -9.26
CA GLU A 809 -24.63 -22.64 -10.31
C GLU A 809 -23.72 -23.77 -9.81
N VAL A 810 -24.14 -25.03 -10.00
CA VAL A 810 -23.42 -26.23 -9.56
C VAL A 810 -23.35 -27.20 -10.75
N LYS A 811 -22.17 -27.35 -11.35
CA LYS A 811 -21.95 -28.17 -12.55
C LYS A 811 -21.53 -29.58 -12.13
N VAL A 812 -22.34 -30.58 -12.43
CA VAL A 812 -22.09 -31.99 -12.05
C VAL A 812 -22.00 -32.83 -13.31
N ASP A 813 -20.99 -33.67 -13.44
CA ASP A 813 -20.85 -34.60 -14.56
C ASP A 813 -20.24 -35.91 -14.07
N LEU A 814 -21.01 -37.00 -14.17
CA LEU A 814 -20.69 -38.31 -13.61
C LEU A 814 -20.29 -39.30 -14.70
N THR A 815 -20.30 -38.88 -15.97
CA THR A 815 -20.20 -39.75 -17.14
C THR A 815 -18.83 -39.60 -17.78
N ALA A 816 -18.09 -40.71 -17.89
CA ALA A 816 -16.77 -40.69 -18.52
C ALA A 816 -16.86 -40.55 -20.06
N PRO A 817 -15.88 -39.88 -20.70
CA PRO A 817 -15.84 -39.71 -22.16
C PRO A 817 -16.04 -40.98 -22.96
N SER A 818 -16.79 -40.88 -24.06
CA SER A 818 -16.78 -41.92 -25.09
C SER A 818 -15.51 -41.79 -25.94
N ALA A 819 -14.90 -42.92 -26.30
CA ALA A 819 -13.67 -42.95 -27.09
C ALA A 819 -13.61 -44.19 -28.01
N VAL A 820 -13.24 -43.96 -29.27
CA VAL A 820 -13.10 -44.97 -30.32
C VAL A 820 -11.70 -44.87 -30.93
N LEU A 821 -10.96 -45.99 -30.92
CA LEU A 821 -9.64 -46.12 -31.51
C LEU A 821 -9.69 -47.00 -32.77
N THR A 822 -9.20 -46.48 -33.90
CA THR A 822 -8.95 -47.25 -35.13
C THR A 822 -7.46 -47.34 -35.45
N GLN A 823 -7.10 -48.38 -36.21
CA GLN A 823 -5.78 -48.62 -36.79
C GLN A 823 -5.93 -48.61 -38.31
N SER A 824 -5.42 -47.56 -38.95
CA SER A 824 -5.49 -47.32 -40.40
C SER A 824 -6.91 -47.49 -40.96
N GLY A 825 -7.89 -46.84 -40.32
CA GLY A 825 -9.32 -46.93 -40.69
C GLY A 825 -10.04 -48.25 -40.36
N LYS A 826 -9.43 -49.17 -39.60
CA LYS A 826 -10.03 -50.45 -39.17
C LYS A 826 -9.96 -50.61 -37.65
N ALA A 827 -10.55 -51.66 -37.10
CA ALA A 827 -10.28 -52.05 -35.71
C ALA A 827 -8.79 -52.43 -35.53
N VAL A 828 -8.22 -52.17 -34.36
CA VAL A 828 -6.85 -52.58 -33.99
C VAL A 828 -6.69 -54.10 -34.15
N GLY A 829 -5.58 -54.53 -34.75
CA GLY A 829 -5.32 -55.94 -35.05
C GLY A 829 -3.97 -56.20 -35.71
N ASP A 830 -3.67 -57.48 -35.92
CA ASP A 830 -2.35 -57.96 -36.36
C ASP A 830 -1.95 -57.47 -37.76
N VAL A 831 -0.65 -57.22 -37.93
CA VAL A 831 -0.02 -56.62 -39.11
C VAL A 831 1.34 -57.29 -39.41
N LEU A 832 1.98 -56.91 -40.51
CA LEU A 832 3.31 -57.36 -40.90
C LEU A 832 4.34 -56.23 -40.78
N GLU A 833 5.62 -56.55 -40.62
CA GLU A 833 6.70 -55.58 -40.38
C GLU A 833 6.84 -54.49 -41.47
N GLN A 834 6.42 -54.77 -42.71
CA GLN A 834 6.38 -53.78 -43.79
C GLN A 834 5.22 -52.76 -43.72
N ASP A 835 4.23 -52.99 -42.86
CA ASP A 835 3.01 -52.19 -42.83
C ASP A 835 3.22 -50.80 -42.20
N VAL A 836 2.41 -49.84 -42.63
CA VAL A 836 2.39 -48.47 -42.13
C VAL A 836 1.09 -48.23 -41.37
N LEU A 837 1.21 -48.01 -40.06
CA LEU A 837 0.10 -47.90 -39.14
C LEU A 837 -0.24 -46.42 -38.88
N LYS A 838 -1.52 -46.14 -38.69
CA LYS A 838 -2.01 -44.89 -38.10
C LYS A 838 -2.99 -45.23 -36.99
N PHE A 839 -2.73 -44.78 -35.77
CA PHE A 839 -3.65 -44.97 -34.66
C PHE A 839 -4.50 -43.71 -34.50
N GLU A 840 -5.79 -43.82 -34.79
CA GLU A 840 -6.72 -42.69 -34.90
C GLU A 840 -7.72 -42.79 -33.74
N LEU A 841 -7.57 -41.91 -32.77
CA LEU A 841 -8.42 -41.82 -31.59
C LEU A 841 -9.39 -40.66 -31.73
N VAL A 842 -10.68 -40.97 -31.70
CA VAL A 842 -11.80 -40.03 -31.69
C VAL A 842 -12.50 -40.14 -30.35
N SER A 843 -12.60 -39.03 -29.64
CA SER A 843 -13.32 -38.93 -28.37
C SER A 843 -14.44 -37.91 -28.42
N SER A 844 -15.42 -38.08 -27.55
CA SER A 844 -16.56 -37.18 -27.37
C SER A 844 -17.07 -37.30 -25.95
N ASP A 845 -17.37 -36.17 -25.34
CA ASP A 845 -18.10 -36.12 -24.08
C ASP A 845 -19.29 -35.16 -24.21
N THR A 846 -20.39 -35.46 -23.51
CA THR A 846 -21.65 -34.70 -23.54
C THR A 846 -21.97 -33.97 -22.24
N GLY A 847 -21.20 -34.21 -21.18
CA GLY A 847 -21.34 -33.56 -19.88
C GLY A 847 -20.44 -32.33 -19.80
N SER A 848 -19.26 -32.51 -19.21
CA SER A 848 -18.28 -31.46 -18.98
C SER A 848 -17.39 -31.16 -20.19
N GLY A 849 -17.27 -32.11 -21.14
CA GLY A 849 -16.46 -31.99 -22.36
C GLY A 849 -15.05 -32.57 -22.19
N VAL A 850 -14.45 -33.04 -23.29
CA VAL A 850 -13.12 -33.69 -23.27
C VAL A 850 -12.02 -32.68 -22.92
N ALA A 851 -11.31 -32.92 -21.83
CA ALA A 851 -10.15 -32.12 -21.40
C ALA A 851 -8.84 -32.62 -21.99
N THR A 852 -8.61 -33.94 -21.96
CA THR A 852 -7.36 -34.54 -22.44
C THR A 852 -7.61 -35.83 -23.24
N GLN A 853 -6.77 -36.05 -24.24
CA GLN A 853 -6.73 -37.29 -25.02
C GLN A 853 -5.27 -37.68 -25.23
N GLN A 854 -4.87 -38.84 -24.70
CA GLN A 854 -3.52 -39.38 -24.81
C GLN A 854 -3.54 -40.81 -25.36
N LEU A 855 -2.49 -41.14 -26.12
CA LEU A 855 -2.37 -42.38 -26.88
C LEU A 855 -0.91 -42.84 -26.86
N TRP A 856 -0.67 -44.12 -26.59
CA TRP A 856 0.66 -44.71 -26.51
C TRP A 856 0.74 -46.01 -27.29
N VAL A 857 1.90 -46.29 -27.91
CA VAL A 857 2.26 -47.61 -28.44
C VAL A 857 3.48 -48.10 -27.67
N ASP A 858 3.37 -49.26 -27.02
CA ASP A 858 4.40 -49.87 -26.16
C ASP A 858 5.00 -48.90 -25.12
N GLY A 859 4.13 -48.06 -24.54
CA GLY A 859 4.49 -47.05 -23.54
C GLY A 859 5.07 -45.75 -24.12
N ARG A 860 5.32 -45.66 -25.44
CA ARG A 860 5.73 -44.42 -26.12
C ARG A 860 4.50 -43.64 -26.56
N GLU A 861 4.38 -42.39 -26.11
CA GLU A 861 3.28 -41.50 -26.50
C GLU A 861 3.34 -41.14 -27.99
N ILE A 862 2.18 -41.12 -28.64
CA ILE A 862 1.97 -40.78 -30.05
C ILE A 862 0.74 -39.88 -30.21
N GLN A 863 0.71 -39.09 -31.28
CA GLN A 863 -0.44 -38.27 -31.64
C GLN A 863 -1.49 -39.08 -32.42
N SER A 864 -2.77 -38.70 -32.31
CA SER A 864 -3.83 -39.29 -33.11
C SER A 864 -3.56 -39.08 -34.61
N GLY A 865 -3.64 -40.15 -35.41
CA GLY A 865 -3.31 -40.15 -36.83
C GLY A 865 -1.81 -40.17 -37.17
N GLN A 866 -0.92 -40.22 -36.15
CA GLN A 866 0.53 -40.31 -36.36
C GLN A 866 0.90 -41.61 -37.09
N ILE A 867 1.83 -41.48 -38.05
CA ILE A 867 2.41 -42.63 -38.76
C ILE A 867 3.38 -43.38 -37.83
N VAL A 868 3.16 -44.69 -37.71
CA VAL A 868 4.04 -45.65 -37.03
C VAL A 868 4.38 -46.76 -38.02
N TYR A 869 5.66 -47.00 -38.30
CA TYR A 869 6.06 -48.12 -39.15
C TYR A 869 6.16 -49.40 -38.32
N ALA A 870 5.54 -50.50 -38.76
CA ALA A 870 5.52 -51.74 -38.00
C ALA A 870 6.94 -52.30 -37.75
N LYS A 871 7.85 -52.18 -38.71
CA LYS A 871 9.29 -52.50 -38.57
C LYS A 871 9.98 -51.82 -37.38
N ASP A 872 9.54 -50.61 -37.00
CA ASP A 872 10.16 -49.81 -35.94
C ASP A 872 9.68 -50.27 -34.55
N LEU A 873 8.56 -51.01 -34.49
CA LEU A 873 8.11 -51.74 -33.30
C LEU A 873 8.87 -53.06 -33.16
N GLY A 874 9.23 -53.68 -34.28
CA GLY A 874 9.85 -55.00 -34.35
C GLY A 874 8.81 -56.12 -34.52
N VAL A 875 9.27 -57.37 -34.60
CA VAL A 875 8.39 -58.55 -34.73
C VAL A 875 8.05 -59.07 -33.35
N GLY A 876 6.76 -59.21 -33.04
CA GLY A 876 6.30 -59.67 -31.73
C GLY A 876 4.93 -59.14 -31.34
N ALA A 877 4.68 -59.14 -30.03
CA ALA A 877 3.45 -58.64 -29.43
C ALA A 877 3.62 -57.18 -29.02
N HIS A 878 2.66 -56.35 -29.42
CA HIS A 878 2.63 -54.91 -29.21
C HIS A 878 1.30 -54.48 -28.58
N THR A 879 1.29 -53.31 -27.96
CA THR A 879 0.13 -52.76 -27.26
C THR A 879 -0.07 -51.30 -27.60
N VAL A 880 -1.31 -50.95 -27.96
CA VAL A 880 -1.76 -49.57 -28.04
C VAL A 880 -2.70 -49.27 -26.87
N LYS A 881 -2.39 -48.23 -26.10
CA LYS A 881 -3.18 -47.75 -24.95
C LYS A 881 -3.70 -46.35 -25.24
N TYR A 882 -4.91 -46.04 -24.81
CA TYR A 882 -5.39 -44.66 -24.71
C TYR A 882 -5.97 -44.36 -23.32
N VAL A 883 -5.94 -43.07 -22.98
CA VAL A 883 -6.61 -42.47 -21.82
C VAL A 883 -7.25 -41.17 -22.30
N VAL A 884 -8.54 -41.01 -22.02
CA VAL A 884 -9.31 -39.79 -22.30
C VAL A 884 -9.94 -39.33 -20.99
N ALA A 885 -9.77 -38.07 -20.64
CA ALA A 885 -10.40 -37.46 -19.46
C ALA A 885 -11.27 -36.26 -19.87
N ASP A 886 -12.39 -36.07 -19.18
CA ASP A 886 -13.23 -34.87 -19.30
C ASP A 886 -12.78 -33.74 -18.36
N LEU A 887 -13.51 -32.63 -18.38
CA LEU A 887 -13.26 -31.47 -17.52
C LEU A 887 -13.72 -31.69 -16.06
N ALA A 888 -14.59 -32.66 -15.78
CA ALA A 888 -14.97 -33.08 -14.42
C ALA A 888 -13.94 -34.02 -13.76
N GLY A 889 -13.05 -34.63 -14.54
CA GLY A 889 -12.07 -35.61 -14.10
C GLY A 889 -12.56 -37.06 -14.14
N ASN A 890 -13.63 -37.38 -14.88
CA ASN A 890 -13.93 -38.78 -15.22
C ASN A 890 -13.00 -39.25 -16.34
N VAL A 891 -12.67 -40.54 -16.37
CA VAL A 891 -11.62 -41.09 -17.24
C VAL A 891 -12.09 -42.37 -17.93
N THR A 892 -11.87 -42.43 -19.24
CA THR A 892 -12.00 -43.65 -20.05
C THR A 892 -10.62 -44.12 -20.52
N GLU A 893 -10.19 -45.28 -20.02
CA GLU A 893 -8.93 -45.92 -20.37
C GLU A 893 -9.17 -47.26 -21.10
N LYS A 894 -8.34 -47.58 -22.10
CA LYS A 894 -8.29 -48.90 -22.71
C LYS A 894 -6.90 -49.24 -23.24
N SER A 895 -6.53 -50.51 -23.17
CA SER A 895 -5.34 -51.07 -23.82
C SER A 895 -5.74 -52.23 -24.74
N ILE A 896 -5.15 -52.29 -25.93
CA ILE A 896 -5.44 -53.29 -26.97
C ILE A 896 -4.12 -53.85 -27.48
N ALA A 897 -4.00 -55.18 -27.52
CA ALA A 897 -2.83 -55.87 -28.05
C ALA A 897 -2.99 -56.22 -29.54
N PHE A 898 -1.88 -56.24 -30.26
CA PHE A 898 -1.76 -56.70 -31.65
C PHE A 898 -0.39 -57.36 -31.89
N GLN A 899 -0.25 -58.13 -32.96
CA GLN A 899 1.03 -58.72 -33.38
C GLN A 899 1.62 -58.01 -34.61
N VAL A 900 2.94 -57.94 -34.68
CA VAL A 900 3.70 -57.64 -35.90
C VAL A 900 4.41 -58.92 -36.35
N GLY A 901 4.07 -59.43 -37.53
CA GLY A 901 4.66 -60.63 -38.14
C GLY A 901 5.65 -60.34 -39.28
N GLN A 902 6.26 -61.39 -39.84
CA GLN A 902 7.13 -61.28 -41.02
C GLN A 902 6.43 -61.75 -42.31
N PRO A 903 6.81 -61.22 -43.49
CA PRO A 903 6.49 -61.83 -44.79
C PRO A 903 6.86 -63.31 -44.84
N LEU A 904 6.09 -64.10 -45.60
CA LEU A 904 6.42 -65.51 -45.87
C LEU A 904 7.45 -65.61 -47.02
N ALA A 905 7.41 -64.68 -47.97
CA ALA A 905 8.36 -64.53 -49.05
C ALA A 905 9.75 -64.13 -48.54
N LYS A 906 10.77 -64.96 -48.80
CA LYS A 906 12.17 -64.73 -48.38
C LYS A 906 13.07 -64.21 -49.51
N GLY A 907 12.47 -63.74 -50.60
CA GLY A 907 13.15 -63.19 -51.77
C GLY A 907 12.14 -62.67 -52.79
N ALA A 908 12.64 -62.04 -53.86
CA ALA A 908 11.78 -61.51 -54.93
C ALA A 908 10.87 -62.60 -55.53
N PRO A 909 9.69 -62.26 -56.09
CA PRO A 909 8.72 -63.24 -56.55
C PRO A 909 9.27 -64.14 -57.66
N GLY A 910 8.82 -65.40 -57.74
CA GLY A 910 9.15 -66.25 -58.88
C GLY A 910 8.60 -65.69 -60.20
N THR A 911 9.19 -66.05 -61.33
CA THR A 911 8.83 -65.48 -62.64
C THR A 911 7.36 -65.78 -63.00
N PRO A 912 6.49 -64.76 -63.13
CA PRO A 912 5.09 -64.97 -63.47
C PRO A 912 4.92 -65.43 -64.92
N VAL A 913 4.03 -66.40 -65.15
CA VAL A 913 3.70 -66.91 -66.50
C VAL A 913 2.31 -66.45 -66.90
N LEU A 914 2.21 -65.73 -68.02
CA LEU A 914 0.93 -65.29 -68.59
C LEU A 914 0.37 -66.32 -69.58
N SER A 915 -0.96 -66.50 -69.54
CA SER A 915 -1.75 -67.25 -70.52
C SER A 915 -3.01 -66.47 -70.90
N SER A 916 -3.65 -66.81 -72.03
CA SER A 916 -4.88 -66.15 -72.50
C SER A 916 -5.94 -67.16 -72.95
N THR A 917 -7.21 -66.75 -72.92
CA THR A 917 -8.35 -67.51 -73.46
C THR A 917 -8.79 -67.05 -74.87
N SER A 918 -8.01 -66.21 -75.56
CA SER A 918 -8.37 -65.69 -76.89
C SER A 918 -8.57 -66.82 -77.91
N GLY A 919 -9.73 -66.84 -78.58
CA GLY A 919 -10.12 -67.92 -79.50
C GLY A 919 -10.64 -69.21 -78.85
N HIS A 920 -10.60 -69.35 -77.51
CA HIS A 920 -10.98 -70.61 -76.86
C HIS A 920 -12.49 -70.82 -76.71
N SER A 921 -13.29 -69.74 -76.64
CA SER A 921 -14.73 -69.80 -76.31
C SER A 921 -15.61 -70.25 -77.48
N ASN A 922 -15.36 -69.71 -78.67
CA ASN A 922 -16.18 -69.90 -79.87
C ASN A 922 -15.36 -69.98 -81.18
N GLY A 923 -14.03 -70.03 -81.08
CA GLY A 923 -13.10 -70.01 -82.22
C GLY A 923 -12.73 -68.61 -82.73
N LEU A 924 -13.47 -67.56 -82.36
CA LEU A 924 -13.20 -66.18 -82.78
C LEU A 924 -12.17 -65.51 -81.88
N ARG A 925 -11.26 -64.75 -82.48
CA ARG A 925 -10.35 -63.83 -81.81
C ARG A 925 -10.97 -62.43 -81.87
N ASP A 926 -12.09 -62.28 -81.17
CA ASP A 926 -13.04 -61.16 -81.23
C ASP A 926 -12.66 -59.94 -80.37
N GLY A 927 -11.55 -60.02 -79.63
CA GLY A 927 -11.09 -58.97 -78.72
C GLY A 927 -11.55 -59.12 -77.27
N ASN A 928 -12.24 -60.22 -76.92
CA ASN A 928 -12.69 -60.54 -75.57
C ASN A 928 -12.00 -61.81 -75.06
N TYR A 929 -11.18 -61.70 -74.01
CA TYR A 929 -10.43 -62.82 -73.42
C TYR A 929 -9.94 -62.53 -72.01
N LYS A 930 -9.77 -63.57 -71.19
CA LYS A 930 -9.05 -63.45 -69.92
C LYS A 930 -7.55 -63.60 -70.16
N ILE A 931 -6.75 -62.77 -69.49
CA ILE A 931 -5.33 -63.02 -69.27
C ILE A 931 -5.16 -63.55 -67.86
N THR A 932 -4.52 -64.70 -67.70
CA THR A 932 -4.24 -65.29 -66.38
C THR A 932 -2.74 -65.33 -66.13
N MET A 933 -2.31 -64.73 -65.02
CA MET A 933 -0.98 -64.94 -64.47
C MET A 933 -1.02 -66.17 -63.57
N ASN A 934 -0.08 -67.08 -63.75
CA ASN A 934 0.19 -68.17 -62.81
C ASN A 934 1.66 -68.14 -62.38
N LEU A 935 1.86 -68.30 -61.08
CA LEU A 935 3.13 -68.62 -60.45
C LEU A 935 2.95 -69.97 -59.74
N TRP A 936 3.52 -71.04 -60.31
CA TRP A 936 3.28 -72.40 -59.84
C TRP A 936 4.04 -72.76 -58.55
N TRP A 937 5.16 -72.09 -58.27
CA TRP A 937 6.00 -72.28 -57.08
C TRP A 937 6.97 -71.11 -56.91
N GLY A 938 7.46 -70.88 -55.69
CA GLY A 938 8.46 -69.85 -55.36
C GLY A 938 7.92 -68.76 -54.45
N ASN A 939 8.70 -67.72 -54.18
CA ASN A 939 8.20 -66.57 -53.43
C ASN A 939 7.04 -65.91 -54.19
N ASN A 940 5.99 -65.53 -53.48
CA ASN A 940 4.81 -64.88 -54.04
C ASN A 940 4.97 -63.37 -54.14
N GLY A 941 4.15 -62.74 -55.00
CA GLY A 941 3.94 -61.29 -54.99
C GLY A 941 2.90 -60.88 -53.95
N THR A 942 2.99 -59.64 -53.50
CA THR A 942 1.91 -58.91 -52.82
C THR A 942 1.19 -57.91 -53.74
N GLU A 943 1.76 -57.62 -54.92
CA GLU A 943 1.14 -56.79 -55.96
C GLU A 943 1.44 -57.39 -57.34
N PHE A 944 0.42 -57.42 -58.22
CA PHE A 944 0.53 -57.81 -59.63
C PHE A 944 0.09 -56.65 -60.53
N LYS A 945 0.95 -56.30 -61.49
CA LYS A 945 0.69 -55.29 -62.51
C LYS A 945 0.68 -55.92 -63.89
N LEU A 946 -0.34 -55.65 -64.70
CA LEU A 946 -0.47 -56.11 -66.09
C LEU A 946 -0.35 -54.93 -67.05
N TYR A 947 0.49 -55.08 -68.07
CA TYR A 947 0.76 -54.08 -69.09
C TYR A 947 0.33 -54.60 -70.47
N GLU A 948 -0.21 -53.71 -71.30
CA GLU A 948 -0.57 -53.94 -72.70
C GLU A 948 0.24 -52.99 -73.58
N ASN A 949 1.02 -53.51 -74.51
CA ASN A 949 1.92 -52.73 -75.39
C ASN A 949 2.85 -51.77 -74.60
N GLY A 950 3.21 -52.13 -73.36
CA GLY A 950 4.02 -51.33 -72.44
C GLY A 950 3.23 -50.36 -71.54
N VAL A 951 1.92 -50.21 -71.73
CA VAL A 951 1.04 -49.34 -70.91
C VAL A 951 0.40 -50.15 -69.79
N LEU A 952 0.45 -49.67 -68.54
CA LEU A 952 -0.20 -50.32 -67.40
C LEU A 952 -1.73 -50.31 -67.58
N ILE A 953 -2.36 -51.49 -67.53
CA ILE A 953 -3.82 -51.66 -67.68
C ILE A 953 -4.52 -52.26 -66.45
N SER A 954 -3.78 -52.86 -65.51
CA SER A 954 -4.36 -53.40 -64.27
C SER A 954 -3.32 -53.50 -63.16
N THR A 955 -3.73 -53.22 -61.92
CA THR A 955 -2.95 -53.44 -60.68
C THR A 955 -3.83 -54.17 -59.69
N ASN A 956 -3.32 -55.21 -59.03
CA ASN A 956 -4.07 -56.05 -58.10
C ASN A 956 -3.20 -56.37 -56.88
N GLU A 957 -3.74 -56.19 -55.68
CA GLU A 957 -3.12 -56.70 -54.45
C GLU A 957 -3.31 -58.21 -54.35
N LEU A 958 -2.29 -58.91 -53.86
CA LEU A 958 -2.26 -60.36 -53.71
C LEU A 958 -1.83 -60.75 -52.29
N LYS A 959 -2.34 -61.88 -51.80
CA LYS A 959 -1.88 -62.45 -50.53
C LYS A 959 -0.59 -63.24 -50.75
N ASP A 960 0.44 -62.94 -49.95
CA ASP A 960 1.62 -63.79 -49.82
C ASP A 960 1.23 -65.12 -49.13
N VAL A 961 1.39 -66.23 -49.84
CA VAL A 961 1.21 -67.61 -49.36
C VAL A 961 2.45 -68.47 -49.67
N SER A 962 3.63 -67.83 -49.73
CA SER A 962 4.89 -68.44 -50.15
C SER A 962 5.21 -69.74 -49.38
N PRO A 963 5.71 -70.79 -50.05
CA PRO A 963 6.07 -70.88 -51.48
C PRO A 963 4.95 -71.41 -52.38
N SER A 964 3.69 -71.35 -51.93
CA SER A 964 2.54 -71.96 -52.61
C SER A 964 2.23 -71.30 -53.96
N ALA A 965 1.48 -72.00 -54.82
CA ALA A 965 1.07 -71.44 -56.10
C ALA A 965 0.16 -70.22 -55.92
N GLN A 966 0.34 -69.22 -56.79
CA GLN A 966 -0.39 -67.95 -56.81
C GLN A 966 -0.90 -67.67 -58.22
N SER A 967 -2.13 -67.15 -58.35
CA SER A 967 -2.78 -66.92 -59.66
C SER A 967 -3.71 -65.71 -59.61
N VAL A 968 -3.84 -65.00 -60.73
CA VAL A 968 -4.82 -63.92 -60.92
C VAL A 968 -5.24 -63.82 -62.39
N SER A 969 -6.53 -63.61 -62.64
CA SER A 969 -7.10 -63.50 -63.99
C SER A 969 -7.73 -62.12 -64.20
N ILE A 970 -7.37 -61.45 -65.30
CA ILE A 970 -7.89 -60.14 -65.71
C ILE A 970 -8.72 -60.32 -66.98
N ASP A 971 -9.93 -59.79 -67.01
CA ASP A 971 -10.75 -59.72 -68.21
C ASP A 971 -10.28 -58.59 -69.14
N ILE A 972 -10.00 -58.92 -70.39
CA ILE A 972 -9.74 -57.99 -71.49
C ILE A 972 -10.96 -58.04 -72.42
N THR A 973 -11.52 -56.89 -72.75
CA THR A 973 -12.72 -56.78 -73.59
C THR A 973 -12.58 -55.71 -74.66
N GLY A 974 -13.31 -55.89 -75.77
CA GLY A 974 -13.51 -54.86 -76.80
C GLY A 974 -12.24 -54.42 -77.53
N ARG A 975 -11.20 -55.25 -77.60
CA ARG A 975 -9.99 -54.92 -78.37
C ARG A 975 -10.30 -54.99 -79.87
N PRO A 976 -10.02 -53.95 -80.68
CA PRO A 976 -10.16 -54.03 -82.13
C PRO A 976 -9.11 -54.95 -82.76
N ASN A 977 -9.28 -55.27 -84.04
CA ASN A 977 -8.34 -56.09 -84.81
C ASN A 977 -6.92 -55.51 -84.75
N GLY A 978 -5.94 -56.36 -84.40
CA GLY A 978 -4.57 -55.94 -84.16
C GLY A 978 -3.77 -56.94 -83.33
N THR A 979 -2.52 -56.60 -83.05
CA THR A 979 -1.61 -57.42 -82.23
C THR A 979 -1.32 -56.70 -80.92
N TYR A 980 -1.52 -57.39 -79.80
CA TYR A 980 -1.38 -56.88 -78.44
C TYR A 980 -0.32 -57.70 -77.70
N VAL A 981 0.67 -57.03 -77.11
CA VAL A 981 1.74 -57.67 -76.36
C VAL A 981 1.54 -57.40 -74.88
N TYR A 982 1.34 -58.45 -74.10
CA TYR A 982 1.12 -58.35 -72.66
C TYR A 982 2.36 -58.75 -71.87
N THR A 983 2.73 -57.93 -70.89
CA THR A 983 3.75 -58.25 -69.90
C THR A 983 3.20 -57.99 -68.51
N ALA A 984 3.73 -58.68 -67.50
CA ALA A 984 3.35 -58.46 -66.12
C ALA A 984 4.56 -58.24 -65.23
N GLU A 985 4.34 -57.53 -64.12
CA GLU A 985 5.26 -57.41 -63.00
C GLU A 985 4.59 -58.02 -61.76
N LEU A 986 5.31 -58.90 -61.08
CA LEU A 986 4.92 -59.46 -59.79
C LEU A 986 5.90 -58.93 -58.75
N ILE A 987 5.38 -58.31 -57.69
CA ILE A 987 6.13 -57.42 -56.79
C ILE A 987 5.88 -57.87 -55.34
N ASN A 988 6.93 -57.95 -54.52
CA ASN A 988 6.84 -58.07 -53.06
C ASN A 988 7.89 -57.18 -52.38
N SER A 989 7.95 -57.20 -51.04
CA SER A 989 8.93 -56.42 -50.25
C SER A 989 10.41 -56.71 -50.56
N GLN A 990 10.69 -57.83 -51.23
CA GLN A 990 12.04 -58.29 -51.58
C GLN A 990 12.40 -58.02 -53.06
N GLY A 991 11.47 -57.51 -53.87
CA GLY A 991 11.73 -57.05 -55.24
C GLY A 991 10.61 -57.34 -56.24
N THR A 992 10.95 -57.17 -57.53
CA THR A 992 10.04 -57.29 -58.67
C THR A 992 10.58 -58.28 -59.69
N THR A 993 9.74 -59.16 -60.21
CA THR A 993 10.04 -59.99 -61.38
C THR A 993 9.03 -59.77 -62.50
N LYS A 994 9.49 -59.90 -63.75
CA LYS A 994 8.67 -59.65 -64.95
C LYS A 994 8.34 -60.94 -65.68
N SER A 995 7.16 -61.03 -66.28
CA SER A 995 6.80 -62.14 -67.15
C SER A 995 7.56 -62.07 -68.48
N ASN A 996 7.64 -63.21 -69.17
CA ASN A 996 7.85 -63.18 -70.62
C ASN A 996 6.64 -62.50 -71.31
N PRO A 997 6.83 -61.85 -72.47
CA PRO A 997 5.72 -61.27 -73.23
C PRO A 997 4.77 -62.34 -73.77
N LEU A 998 3.46 -62.09 -73.64
CA LEU A 998 2.38 -62.87 -74.25
C LEU A 998 1.75 -62.06 -75.39
N THR A 999 1.99 -62.49 -76.63
CA THR A 999 1.42 -61.82 -77.82
C THR A 999 0.09 -62.43 -78.21
N ILE A 1000 -0.97 -61.61 -78.24
CA ILE A 1000 -2.31 -61.98 -78.68
C ILE A 1000 -2.64 -61.25 -79.99
N VAL A 1001 -3.12 -62.00 -80.98
CA VAL A 1001 -3.66 -61.43 -82.23
C VAL A 1001 -5.18 -61.46 -82.14
N VAL A 1002 -5.80 -60.29 -82.34
CA VAL A 1002 -7.23 -60.11 -82.52
C VAL A 1002 -7.49 -59.96 -84.01
N ALA A 1003 -8.38 -60.78 -84.56
CA ALA A 1003 -8.63 -60.88 -85.99
C ALA A 1003 -10.12 -60.77 -86.37
N ASP A 1004 -11.01 -61.05 -85.41
CA ASP A 1004 -12.44 -61.25 -85.65
C ASP A 1004 -13.29 -60.23 -84.86
N ALA A 1005 -12.74 -59.10 -84.43
CA ALA A 1005 -13.48 -58.10 -83.65
C ALA A 1005 -14.46 -57.29 -84.51
N ALA A 1006 -14.08 -56.94 -85.74
CA ALA A 1006 -14.96 -56.30 -86.71
C ALA A 1006 -16.06 -57.29 -87.19
N PRO A 1007 -17.23 -56.80 -87.68
CA PRO A 1007 -18.31 -57.69 -88.09
C PRO A 1007 -17.91 -58.64 -89.25
N GLY A 1008 -18.42 -59.86 -89.24
CA GLY A 1008 -18.30 -60.78 -90.37
C GLY A 1008 -18.95 -60.21 -91.63
N LYS A 1009 -18.47 -60.61 -92.81
CA LYS A 1009 -18.91 -60.02 -94.08
C LYS A 1009 -20.40 -60.31 -94.37
N PRO A 1010 -21.26 -59.27 -94.45
CA PRO A 1010 -22.67 -59.47 -94.74
C PRO A 1010 -22.91 -59.84 -96.21
N VAL A 1011 -23.96 -60.62 -96.47
CA VAL A 1011 -24.40 -61.01 -97.82
C VAL A 1011 -25.80 -60.44 -98.08
N LEU A 1012 -25.95 -59.72 -99.20
CA LEU A 1012 -27.23 -59.17 -99.65
C LEU A 1012 -28.00 -60.12 -100.57
N SER A 1013 -29.33 -59.98 -100.55
CA SER A 1013 -30.30 -60.71 -101.37
C SER A 1013 -31.57 -59.85 -101.57
N GLN A 1014 -32.37 -60.15 -102.60
CA GLN A 1014 -33.52 -59.34 -103.00
C GLN A 1014 -34.62 -60.19 -103.64
N ASP A 1015 -35.89 -59.79 -103.52
CA ASP A 1015 -37.07 -60.54 -103.96
C ASP A 1015 -37.95 -59.87 -105.05
N ASN A 1016 -37.46 -58.80 -105.72
CA ASN A 1016 -38.13 -58.08 -106.82
C ASN A 1016 -38.18 -58.90 -108.13
N TRP A 1017 -38.82 -60.08 -108.11
CA TRP A 1017 -38.86 -61.00 -109.25
C TRP A 1017 -39.99 -60.70 -110.25
N ASP A 1018 -41.03 -60.00 -109.81
CA ASP A 1018 -42.12 -59.48 -110.64
C ASP A 1018 -41.82 -58.08 -111.21
N GLY A 1019 -40.95 -57.31 -110.56
CA GLY A 1019 -40.37 -56.07 -111.06
C GLY A 1019 -41.28 -54.84 -110.91
N ASP A 1020 -42.20 -54.86 -109.94
CA ASP A 1020 -43.24 -53.83 -109.71
C ASP A 1020 -42.78 -52.63 -108.87
N GLY A 1021 -41.58 -52.69 -108.28
CA GLY A 1021 -41.03 -51.63 -107.44
C GLY A 1021 -41.22 -51.82 -105.92
N ASN A 1022 -41.86 -52.92 -105.50
CA ASN A 1022 -42.13 -53.27 -104.11
C ASN A 1022 -41.35 -54.53 -103.71
N TYR A 1023 -40.22 -54.38 -103.01
CA TYR A 1023 -39.34 -55.50 -102.69
C TYR A 1023 -38.57 -55.32 -101.38
N ASN A 1024 -38.08 -56.43 -100.84
CA ASN A 1024 -37.20 -56.47 -99.69
C ASN A 1024 -35.76 -56.65 -100.13
N VAL A 1025 -34.86 -55.81 -99.60
CA VAL A 1025 -33.42 -56.06 -99.61
C VAL A 1025 -33.05 -56.70 -98.27
N SER A 1026 -32.75 -58.00 -98.30
CA SER A 1026 -32.40 -58.80 -97.12
C SER A 1026 -30.88 -58.97 -96.98
N MET A 1027 -30.34 -58.57 -95.83
CA MET A 1027 -28.96 -58.82 -95.41
C MET A 1027 -28.91 -60.04 -94.48
N ASN A 1028 -28.01 -60.98 -94.74
CA ASN A 1028 -27.72 -62.11 -93.84
C ASN A 1028 -26.21 -62.20 -93.58
N LEU A 1029 -25.84 -62.47 -92.33
CA LEU A 1029 -24.53 -62.95 -91.89
C LEU A 1029 -24.77 -64.30 -91.21
N TRP A 1030 -24.22 -65.40 -91.74
CA TRP A 1030 -24.57 -66.75 -91.26
C TRP A 1030 -23.78 -67.20 -90.02
N TRP A 1031 -22.54 -66.74 -89.88
CA TRP A 1031 -21.67 -67.02 -88.73
C TRP A 1031 -20.55 -65.97 -88.65
N GLY A 1032 -20.10 -65.68 -87.44
CA GLY A 1032 -19.01 -64.74 -87.16
C GLY A 1032 -19.45 -63.57 -86.29
N THR A 1033 -18.58 -62.59 -86.09
CA THR A 1033 -18.87 -61.44 -85.23
C THR A 1033 -19.99 -60.58 -85.81
N ASN A 1034 -20.97 -60.27 -84.98
CA ASN A 1034 -22.16 -59.52 -85.38
C ASN A 1034 -21.90 -58.01 -85.40
N GLY A 1035 -22.68 -57.29 -86.21
CA GLY A 1035 -22.81 -55.83 -86.12
C GLY A 1035 -23.77 -55.43 -84.99
N SER A 1036 -23.59 -54.25 -84.40
CA SER A 1036 -24.62 -53.57 -83.61
C SER A 1036 -25.56 -52.72 -84.47
N GLU A 1037 -25.14 -52.39 -85.70
CA GLU A 1037 -25.90 -51.56 -86.63
C GLU A 1037 -25.72 -52.07 -88.06
N TYR A 1038 -26.80 -52.02 -88.83
CA TYR A 1038 -26.86 -52.27 -90.26
C TYR A 1038 -27.17 -50.97 -90.99
N ARG A 1039 -26.47 -50.71 -92.09
CA ARG A 1039 -26.71 -49.59 -92.99
C ARG A 1039 -26.91 -50.11 -94.40
N LEU A 1040 -27.96 -49.67 -95.08
CA LEU A 1040 -28.18 -49.95 -96.51
C LEU A 1040 -27.94 -48.68 -97.32
N TYR A 1041 -27.06 -48.78 -98.31
CA TYR A 1041 -26.79 -47.73 -99.29
C TYR A 1041 -27.41 -48.11 -100.64
N GLU A 1042 -28.13 -47.18 -101.27
CA GLU A 1042 -28.62 -47.28 -102.64
C GLU A 1042 -27.84 -46.29 -103.53
N ASN A 1043 -27.21 -46.76 -104.61
CA ASN A 1043 -26.41 -45.95 -105.52
C ASN A 1043 -25.36 -45.08 -104.79
N GLY A 1044 -24.83 -45.58 -103.66
CA GLY A 1044 -23.87 -44.88 -102.78
C GLY A 1044 -24.49 -43.96 -101.72
N VAL A 1045 -25.81 -43.74 -101.71
CA VAL A 1045 -26.54 -42.90 -100.74
C VAL A 1045 -27.15 -43.78 -99.65
N LEU A 1046 -26.98 -43.42 -98.37
CA LEU A 1046 -27.60 -44.13 -97.25
C LEU A 1046 -29.14 -44.01 -97.32
N VAL A 1047 -29.85 -45.14 -97.36
CA VAL A 1047 -31.32 -45.21 -97.45
C VAL A 1047 -32.00 -45.86 -96.25
N ASP A 1048 -31.29 -46.69 -95.48
CA ASP A 1048 -31.82 -47.29 -94.25
C ASP A 1048 -30.71 -47.55 -93.23
N THR A 1049 -31.05 -47.44 -91.94
CA THR A 1049 -30.17 -47.75 -90.81
C THR A 1049 -30.99 -48.46 -89.74
N GLN A 1050 -30.57 -49.67 -89.35
CA GLN A 1050 -31.25 -50.49 -88.33
C GLN A 1050 -30.27 -50.87 -87.21
N ILE A 1051 -30.69 -50.70 -85.96
CA ILE A 1051 -29.97 -51.23 -84.79
C ILE A 1051 -30.24 -52.73 -84.72
N LEU A 1052 -29.18 -53.54 -84.58
CA LEU A 1052 -29.26 -55.00 -84.53
C LEU A 1052 -28.85 -55.55 -83.17
N SER A 1053 -29.50 -56.65 -82.76
CA SER A 1053 -29.05 -57.43 -81.60
C SER A 1053 -27.78 -58.21 -81.94
N ILE A 1054 -26.78 -58.13 -81.05
CA ILE A 1054 -25.50 -58.84 -81.16
C ILE A 1054 -25.68 -60.26 -80.58
N ASN A 1055 -25.54 -61.28 -81.41
CA ASN A 1055 -25.63 -62.70 -81.02
C ASN A 1055 -24.36 -63.51 -81.40
N THR A 1056 -23.21 -62.84 -81.54
CA THR A 1056 -21.90 -63.42 -81.91
C THR A 1056 -21.64 -64.78 -81.22
N PRO A 1057 -21.28 -65.86 -81.95
CA PRO A 1057 -20.97 -65.94 -83.38
C PRO A 1057 -22.18 -66.29 -84.28
N SER A 1058 -23.40 -66.26 -83.73
CA SER A 1058 -24.61 -66.76 -84.39
C SER A 1058 -25.04 -65.92 -85.59
N ALA A 1059 -25.94 -66.47 -86.40
CA ALA A 1059 -26.48 -65.79 -87.56
C ALA A 1059 -27.22 -64.49 -87.21
N GLN A 1060 -27.08 -63.48 -88.07
CA GLN A 1060 -27.67 -62.16 -87.95
C GLN A 1060 -28.34 -61.76 -89.27
N ARG A 1061 -29.51 -61.11 -89.20
CA ARG A 1061 -30.30 -60.71 -90.38
C ARG A 1061 -30.90 -59.32 -90.21
N ALA A 1062 -30.98 -58.57 -91.30
CA ALA A 1062 -31.72 -57.31 -91.42
C ALA A 1062 -32.49 -57.28 -92.75
N VAL A 1063 -33.57 -56.49 -92.83
CA VAL A 1063 -34.40 -56.38 -94.04
C VAL A 1063 -34.87 -54.94 -94.21
N THR A 1064 -34.51 -54.31 -95.32
CA THR A 1064 -35.10 -53.03 -95.74
C THR A 1064 -36.21 -53.31 -96.74
N LYS A 1065 -37.40 -52.77 -96.47
CA LYS A 1065 -38.52 -52.82 -97.43
C LYS A 1065 -38.52 -51.57 -98.30
N VAL A 1066 -38.41 -51.78 -99.62
CA VAL A 1066 -38.53 -50.78 -100.68
C VAL A 1066 -39.97 -50.83 -101.23
N ILE A 1067 -40.56 -49.67 -101.47
CA ILE A 1067 -41.98 -49.51 -101.87
C ILE A 1067 -42.06 -48.45 -102.97
N ASP A 1068 -42.96 -48.64 -103.94
CA ASP A 1068 -43.30 -47.71 -105.03
C ASP A 1068 -42.07 -47.15 -105.77
N LYS A 1069 -41.03 -47.97 -105.93
CA LYS A 1069 -39.80 -47.57 -106.62
C LYS A 1069 -40.08 -47.38 -108.12
N ALA A 1070 -39.65 -46.26 -108.71
CA ALA A 1070 -39.84 -46.01 -110.12
C ALA A 1070 -39.06 -47.00 -111.03
N ILE A 1071 -39.49 -47.14 -112.29
CA ILE A 1071 -38.78 -47.92 -113.32
C ILE A 1071 -37.33 -47.44 -113.42
N GLY A 1072 -36.38 -48.36 -113.23
CA GLY A 1072 -34.96 -48.01 -113.08
C GLY A 1072 -34.08 -49.19 -112.65
N SER A 1073 -32.79 -48.91 -112.46
CA SER A 1073 -31.81 -49.85 -111.95
C SER A 1073 -31.16 -49.25 -110.70
N TYR A 1074 -31.17 -49.99 -109.60
CA TYR A 1074 -30.73 -49.53 -108.28
C TYR A 1074 -29.69 -50.48 -107.73
N GLU A 1075 -28.50 -49.98 -107.39
CA GLU A 1075 -27.44 -50.76 -106.76
C GLU A 1075 -27.51 -50.63 -105.23
N TYR A 1076 -27.53 -51.75 -104.52
CA TYR A 1076 -27.56 -51.79 -103.06
C TYR A 1076 -26.25 -52.34 -102.47
N ARG A 1077 -25.71 -51.69 -101.43
CA ARG A 1077 -24.60 -52.17 -100.58
C ARG A 1077 -24.98 -52.11 -99.11
N ALA A 1078 -24.76 -53.19 -98.37
CA ALA A 1078 -24.91 -53.22 -96.92
C ALA A 1078 -23.59 -52.95 -96.21
N GLU A 1079 -23.65 -52.34 -95.04
CA GLU A 1079 -22.55 -52.31 -94.07
C GLU A 1079 -23.07 -52.82 -92.72
N LEU A 1080 -22.29 -53.71 -92.10
CA LEU A 1080 -22.42 -54.03 -90.68
C LEU A 1080 -21.36 -53.23 -89.92
N VAL A 1081 -21.78 -52.62 -88.82
CA VAL A 1081 -20.95 -51.77 -87.96
C VAL A 1081 -21.01 -52.30 -86.53
N ASN A 1082 -19.87 -52.40 -85.85
CA ASN A 1082 -19.78 -52.54 -84.40
C ASN A 1082 -18.65 -51.65 -83.85
N ALA A 1083 -18.42 -51.70 -82.53
CA ALA A 1083 -17.41 -50.88 -81.86
C ALA A 1083 -15.96 -51.10 -82.34
N ALA A 1084 -15.66 -52.25 -82.98
CA ALA A 1084 -14.34 -52.60 -83.47
C ALA A 1084 -14.16 -52.38 -84.99
N GLY A 1085 -15.21 -52.07 -85.75
CA GLY A 1085 -15.09 -51.73 -87.16
C GLY A 1085 -16.36 -51.80 -88.00
N ILE A 1086 -16.18 -51.59 -89.30
CA ILE A 1086 -17.21 -51.65 -90.34
C ILE A 1086 -16.83 -52.73 -91.34
N THR A 1087 -17.79 -53.51 -91.83
CA THR A 1087 -17.58 -54.46 -92.93
C THR A 1087 -18.73 -54.41 -93.93
N SER A 1088 -18.39 -54.25 -95.21
CA SER A 1088 -19.34 -54.07 -96.31
C SER A 1088 -19.67 -55.39 -97.02
N SER A 1089 -20.88 -55.51 -97.55
CA SER A 1089 -21.27 -56.55 -98.50
C SER A 1089 -20.70 -56.28 -99.89
N GLU A 1090 -20.78 -57.28 -100.78
CA GLU A 1090 -20.82 -57.04 -102.22
C GLU A 1090 -22.10 -56.28 -102.61
N THR A 1091 -22.13 -55.65 -103.80
CA THR A 1091 -23.32 -54.96 -104.27
C THR A 1091 -24.34 -55.92 -104.91
N VAL A 1092 -25.63 -55.58 -104.81
CA VAL A 1092 -26.74 -56.26 -105.49
C VAL A 1092 -27.52 -55.24 -106.30
N VAL A 1093 -27.69 -55.49 -107.60
CA VAL A 1093 -28.45 -54.62 -108.50
C VAL A 1093 -29.89 -55.13 -108.66
N VAL A 1094 -30.85 -54.27 -108.33
CA VAL A 1094 -32.29 -54.51 -108.55
C VAL A 1094 -32.77 -53.71 -109.74
N ARG A 1095 -33.59 -54.31 -110.62
CA ARG A 1095 -34.22 -53.64 -111.75
C ARG A 1095 -35.72 -53.61 -111.57
N VAL A 1096 -36.31 -52.43 -111.66
CA VAL A 1096 -37.76 -52.21 -111.67
C VAL A 1096 -38.19 -51.96 -113.12
N THR A 1097 -39.29 -52.58 -113.54
CA THR A 1097 -39.65 -52.69 -114.97
C THR A 1097 -41.13 -52.43 -115.28
N LYS A 1098 -41.95 -52.16 -114.27
CA LYS A 1098 -43.39 -51.87 -114.38
C LYS A 1098 -43.73 -50.61 -113.59
#